data_AF-A0A3M1XVE4-F1
#
_entry.id   AF-A0A3M1XVE4-F1
#
_cell.length_a   1.000
_cell.length_b   1.000
_cell.length_c   1.000
_cell.angle_alpha   90.00
_cell.angle_beta   90.00
_cell.angle_gamma   90.00
#
_symmetry.space_group_name_H-M   'P 1'
#
loop_
_entity.id
_entity.type
_entity.pdbx_description
1 polymer ?
#
loop_
_entity_poly.entity_id
_entity_poly.type
_entity_poly.pdbx_seq_one_letter_code
_entity_poly.pdbx_strand_id
1 'polypeptide(L)'
;NGVPSRDFTVGDRVHIEFKTTSNAGASVTVKQCSNTNNQPLNNTVMSITDNGDGTYTYNYDWNTSGLINDCYNIEVAITGTNIKAATSITLDSTKGIRFYSDPGYTNQIDSFSDTDTIYVEVELPCNDTSPLSSELRDWYDNQGILNQHQNFTEGTTVRFQLPASTLSSAGVSDGEWGIFIYRPSCNGNAEYTRAIKRDEGPCTNGTNCSNRAPTVFITPLGQTITTDGGSVSYSVEVTNNDSGSLCTDVTFNLSITDSNIADFVASSLSASGITVAPGSTSSVTLTVRGNTGATDGAKNNTYVTASEAEHTSGVSNTVTTTINKGSGIYSCSDCHGLPPKEGASRQVGTGLLGGGQVIGSHRAHVLSSRMSCTDCHVDNGTPQDSYPKGLGHRNKVINMVTIRGGSYIISDVDVDDHGNPVQDMEDGSGLGTCNNTACHGAQSPIWGTDLSAYDNCTICHGTLTKGADGTTINTNPELVAPPKAPSGDANRVGAHQTHLTFSNPVSCNECHVVPTGIDITGADGHLDGDAVAEINFGLIASTNTSPSFNYSTLSCSNVYCHSTVQANGGTGSPTYKTVLWNGSVGCGGCHLTYPGLSTGSHTKHTDIFGGNCQLCHYMAGIGTQRHVNKNIDVIIDPLYGSLATYSQMPDNPPENGYGQCENVNCHGNNTTPVWGTAGPLPCSGCHTNDMGMTDTVRRGIYKSGNDFTKTSHHISVTPSDASCEVC
;
A
#
# COMPACT_ATOMS: atom_id res chain seq x y z
N ASN A 1 35.59 -24.74 -38.64
CA ASN A 1 35.15 -24.62 -37.23
C ASN A 1 36.05 -25.35 -36.24
N GLY A 2 37.37 -25.30 -36.46
CA GLY A 2 38.39 -25.58 -35.44
C GLY A 2 39.41 -24.44 -35.50
N VAL A 3 40.31 -24.36 -34.51
CA VAL A 3 41.45 -23.42 -34.59
C VAL A 3 42.26 -23.76 -35.85
N PRO A 4 42.65 -22.79 -36.70
CA PRO A 4 43.45 -23.08 -37.89
C PRO A 4 44.79 -23.72 -37.53
N SER A 5 44.96 -25.01 -37.82
CA SER A 5 46.26 -25.68 -37.71
C SER A 5 47.11 -25.41 -38.96
N ARG A 6 48.43 -25.37 -38.77
CA ARG A 6 49.42 -25.27 -39.86
C ARG A 6 50.43 -26.41 -39.83
N ASP A 7 50.39 -27.23 -38.79
CA ASP A 7 51.09 -28.49 -38.64
C ASP A 7 50.11 -29.63 -38.97
N PHE A 8 50.51 -30.49 -39.90
CA PHE A 8 49.72 -31.63 -40.36
C PHE A 8 50.61 -32.87 -40.48
N THR A 9 50.02 -34.06 -40.31
CA THR A 9 50.71 -35.32 -40.56
C THR A 9 50.63 -35.66 -42.05
N VAL A 10 51.66 -36.30 -42.60
CA VAL A 10 51.65 -36.77 -43.99
C VAL A 10 50.46 -37.74 -44.20
N GLY A 11 49.50 -37.35 -45.03
CA GLY A 11 48.26 -38.09 -45.27
C GLY A 11 47.00 -37.31 -44.89
N ASP A 12 47.13 -36.24 -44.12
CA ASP A 12 46.02 -35.37 -43.75
C ASP A 12 45.41 -34.64 -44.95
N ARG A 13 44.11 -34.35 -44.86
CA ARG A 13 43.37 -33.49 -45.78
C ARG A 13 43.31 -32.08 -45.18
N VAL A 14 44.10 -31.18 -45.77
CA VAL A 14 44.17 -29.77 -45.40
C VAL A 14 43.00 -29.03 -46.05
N HIS A 15 42.19 -28.37 -45.23
CA HIS A 15 41.14 -27.46 -45.69
C HIS A 15 41.64 -26.02 -45.70
N ILE A 16 41.50 -25.33 -46.84
CA ILE A 16 41.93 -23.94 -47.04
C ILE A 16 40.68 -23.11 -47.35
N GLU A 17 40.34 -22.21 -46.42
CA GLU A 17 39.28 -21.22 -46.56
C GLU A 17 39.90 -19.84 -46.85
N PHE A 18 39.35 -19.12 -47.83
CA PHE A 18 39.75 -17.74 -48.15
C PHE A 18 38.51 -16.87 -48.32
N LYS A 19 38.43 -15.74 -47.61
CA LYS A 19 37.30 -14.80 -47.66
C LYS A 19 37.70 -13.48 -48.31
N THR A 20 36.81 -12.92 -49.12
CA THR A 20 37.03 -11.64 -49.82
C THR A 20 35.72 -10.91 -50.08
N THR A 21 35.77 -9.59 -50.20
CA THR A 21 34.66 -8.72 -50.61
C THR A 21 34.45 -8.66 -52.13
N SER A 22 35.18 -9.47 -52.91
CA SER A 22 35.15 -9.47 -54.38
C SER A 22 34.80 -10.85 -54.95
N ASN A 23 33.84 -10.90 -55.86
CA ASN A 23 33.47 -12.11 -56.62
C ASN A 23 34.34 -12.32 -57.87
N ALA A 24 35.52 -11.68 -57.94
CA ALA A 24 36.50 -11.98 -58.98
C ALA A 24 37.13 -13.35 -58.69
N GLY A 25 37.08 -14.28 -59.65
CA GLY A 25 37.53 -15.65 -59.44
C GLY A 25 38.96 -15.75 -58.87
N ALA A 26 39.12 -16.56 -57.82
CA ALA A 26 40.38 -16.81 -57.15
C ALA A 26 41.13 -18.03 -57.73
N SER A 27 42.42 -18.15 -57.40
CA SER A 27 43.24 -19.35 -57.62
C SER A 27 44.13 -19.64 -56.40
N VAL A 28 44.33 -20.92 -56.09
CA VAL A 28 45.24 -21.40 -55.04
C VAL A 28 46.36 -22.20 -55.70
N THR A 29 47.61 -21.92 -55.32
CA THR A 29 48.80 -22.64 -55.76
C THR A 29 49.56 -23.18 -54.55
N VAL A 30 50.06 -24.42 -54.63
CA VAL A 30 50.88 -25.02 -53.57
C VAL A 30 52.25 -25.38 -54.12
N LYS A 31 53.32 -24.98 -53.42
CA LYS A 31 54.74 -25.08 -53.83
C LYS A 31 55.57 -25.64 -52.68
N GLN A 32 56.74 -26.21 -52.97
CA GLN A 32 57.71 -26.59 -51.92
C GLN A 32 58.54 -25.37 -51.48
N CYS A 33 58.92 -25.33 -50.21
CA CYS A 33 59.67 -24.19 -49.66
C CYS A 33 61.09 -24.05 -50.24
N SER A 34 61.69 -25.16 -50.72
CA SER A 34 62.88 -25.14 -51.56
C SER A 34 62.53 -24.72 -52.99
N ASN A 35 62.75 -23.44 -53.26
CA ASN A 35 62.58 -22.76 -54.54
C ASN A 35 63.14 -23.51 -55.78
N THR A 36 62.26 -23.84 -56.74
CA THR A 36 62.49 -23.64 -58.20
C THR A 36 61.33 -24.09 -59.09
N ASN A 37 60.61 -25.15 -58.74
CA ASN A 37 59.60 -25.74 -59.64
C ASN A 37 58.18 -25.24 -59.35
N ASN A 38 57.76 -24.25 -60.14
CA ASN A 38 56.47 -23.55 -60.06
C ASN A 38 55.29 -24.39 -60.63
N GLN A 39 55.20 -25.67 -60.27
CA GLN A 39 54.22 -26.63 -60.79
C GLN A 39 53.11 -26.90 -59.77
N PRO A 40 51.82 -26.69 -60.10
CA PRO A 40 50.71 -26.98 -59.20
C PRO A 40 50.56 -28.49 -58.98
N LEU A 41 50.57 -28.93 -57.72
CA LEU A 41 50.60 -30.34 -57.35
C LEU A 41 49.29 -31.11 -57.59
N ASN A 42 48.14 -30.42 -57.70
CA ASN A 42 46.89 -30.99 -58.20
C ASN A 42 45.89 -29.89 -58.57
N ASN A 43 44.86 -30.23 -59.35
CA ASN A 43 43.90 -29.26 -59.88
C ASN A 43 42.45 -29.65 -59.54
N THR A 44 42.04 -29.44 -58.29
CA THR A 44 40.63 -29.56 -57.86
C THR A 44 39.95 -28.19 -57.95
N VAL A 45 38.71 -28.14 -58.44
CA VAL A 45 37.93 -26.91 -58.54
C VAL A 45 37.58 -26.38 -57.14
N MET A 46 37.91 -25.12 -56.87
CA MET A 46 37.49 -24.46 -55.63
C MET A 46 35.97 -24.21 -55.63
N SER A 47 35.32 -24.42 -54.50
CA SER A 47 33.93 -24.02 -54.31
C SER A 47 33.85 -22.58 -53.78
N ILE A 48 32.81 -21.85 -54.20
CA ILE A 48 32.52 -20.49 -53.76
C ILE A 48 31.16 -20.47 -53.06
N THR A 49 31.07 -19.74 -51.95
CA THR A 49 29.83 -19.42 -51.24
C THR A 49 29.70 -17.90 -51.17
N ASP A 50 28.57 -17.37 -51.62
CA ASP A 50 28.16 -15.99 -51.29
C ASP A 50 27.54 -16.03 -49.89
N ASN A 51 28.09 -15.23 -48.96
CA ASN A 51 27.65 -15.23 -47.57
C ASN A 51 26.41 -14.35 -47.34
N GLY A 52 25.95 -13.61 -48.36
CA GLY A 52 24.76 -12.75 -48.29
C GLY A 52 24.99 -11.37 -47.65
N ASP A 53 26.21 -11.10 -47.18
CA ASP A 53 26.64 -9.83 -46.54
C ASP A 53 27.56 -8.98 -47.44
N GLY A 54 27.76 -9.40 -48.70
CA GLY A 54 28.73 -8.81 -49.63
C GLY A 54 30.13 -9.44 -49.59
N THR A 55 30.33 -10.48 -48.78
CA THR A 55 31.55 -11.29 -48.76
C THR A 55 31.35 -12.67 -49.41
N TYR A 56 32.44 -13.18 -49.97
CA TYR A 56 32.52 -14.45 -50.68
C TYR A 56 33.57 -15.34 -50.02
N THR A 57 33.20 -16.58 -49.75
CA THR A 57 34.09 -17.61 -49.19
C THR A 57 34.49 -18.60 -50.27
N TYR A 58 35.79 -18.73 -50.54
CA TYR A 58 36.39 -19.73 -51.41
C TYR A 58 36.98 -20.86 -50.58
N ASN A 59 36.67 -22.10 -50.93
CA ASN A 59 37.12 -23.30 -50.23
C ASN A 59 37.89 -24.24 -51.15
N TYR A 60 39.05 -24.72 -50.67
CA TYR A 60 39.91 -25.67 -51.35
C TYR A 60 40.40 -26.75 -50.40
N ASP A 61 40.12 -28.02 -50.72
CA ASP A 61 40.63 -29.16 -49.95
C ASP A 61 41.82 -29.78 -50.67
N TRP A 62 42.96 -29.85 -49.98
CA TRP A 62 44.19 -30.45 -50.48
C TRP A 62 44.52 -31.74 -49.70
N ASN A 63 44.88 -32.80 -50.41
CA ASN A 63 45.33 -34.05 -49.80
C ASN A 63 46.86 -34.12 -49.81
N THR A 64 47.46 -34.29 -48.63
CA THR A 64 48.93 -34.36 -48.44
C THR A 64 49.52 -35.77 -48.59
N SER A 65 48.70 -36.77 -48.88
CA SER A 65 49.12 -38.16 -49.05
C SER A 65 50.24 -38.31 -50.10
N GLY A 66 51.35 -38.92 -49.70
CA GLY A 66 52.49 -39.22 -50.59
C GLY A 66 53.53 -38.09 -50.72
N LEU A 67 53.39 -37.01 -49.95
CA LEU A 67 54.38 -35.95 -49.84
C LEU A 67 55.50 -36.33 -48.86
N ILE A 68 56.72 -35.83 -49.09
CA ILE A 68 57.95 -36.25 -48.39
C ILE A 68 58.85 -35.10 -47.93
N ASN A 69 58.37 -33.86 -48.02
CA ASN A 69 59.12 -32.67 -47.61
C ASN A 69 58.41 -31.98 -46.45
N ASP A 70 59.19 -31.39 -45.56
CA ASP A 70 58.67 -30.88 -44.28
C ASP A 70 57.96 -29.52 -44.42
N CYS A 71 58.00 -28.85 -45.58
CA CYS A 71 57.46 -27.50 -45.76
C CYS A 71 56.89 -27.24 -47.17
N TYR A 72 55.68 -26.66 -47.23
CA TYR A 72 54.97 -26.27 -48.46
C TYR A 72 54.35 -24.86 -48.35
N ASN A 73 54.63 -23.98 -49.31
CA ASN A 73 54.02 -22.66 -49.43
C ASN A 73 52.70 -22.72 -50.20
N ILE A 74 51.64 -22.16 -49.62
CA ILE A 74 50.35 -21.91 -50.28
C ILE A 74 50.29 -20.44 -50.67
N GLU A 75 49.94 -20.15 -51.92
CA GLU A 75 49.70 -18.81 -52.46
C GLU A 75 48.26 -18.70 -52.96
N VAL A 76 47.55 -17.63 -52.58
CA VAL A 76 46.17 -17.34 -53.00
C VAL A 76 46.13 -16.00 -53.75
N ALA A 77 45.59 -16.03 -54.97
CA ALA A 77 45.49 -14.87 -55.84
C ALA A 77 44.05 -14.66 -56.34
N ILE A 78 43.68 -13.40 -56.59
CA ILE A 78 42.41 -13.00 -57.20
C ILE A 78 42.71 -12.48 -58.61
N THR A 79 41.98 -12.98 -59.61
CA THR A 79 42.22 -12.68 -61.02
C THR A 79 42.18 -11.16 -61.27
N GLY A 80 43.32 -10.59 -61.67
CA GLY A 80 43.47 -9.15 -61.96
C GLY A 80 44.26 -8.35 -60.93
N THR A 81 44.71 -8.93 -59.81
CA THR A 81 45.61 -8.27 -58.84
C THR A 81 46.73 -9.20 -58.34
N ASN A 82 47.81 -8.61 -57.81
CA ASN A 82 48.90 -9.36 -57.17
C ASN A 82 48.41 -10.19 -55.97
N ILE A 83 49.17 -11.26 -55.64
CA ILE A 83 48.92 -12.24 -54.57
C ILE A 83 48.41 -11.54 -53.29
N LYS A 84 47.33 -12.07 -52.70
CA LYS A 84 46.63 -11.45 -51.56
C LYS A 84 46.75 -12.20 -50.24
N ALA A 85 47.10 -13.48 -50.27
CA ALA A 85 47.48 -14.24 -49.08
C ALA A 85 48.54 -15.29 -49.44
N ALA A 86 49.53 -15.47 -48.58
CA ALA A 86 50.54 -16.53 -48.70
C ALA A 86 50.78 -17.14 -47.32
N THR A 87 51.01 -18.45 -47.23
CA THR A 87 51.07 -19.13 -45.93
C THR A 87 51.80 -20.49 -46.05
N SER A 88 52.77 -20.82 -45.19
CA SER A 88 53.60 -22.05 -45.29
C SER A 88 53.12 -23.17 -44.37
N ILE A 89 52.70 -24.31 -44.90
CA ILE A 89 52.35 -25.49 -44.10
C ILE A 89 53.60 -26.30 -43.81
N THR A 90 53.71 -26.78 -42.58
CA THR A 90 54.80 -27.65 -42.14
C THR A 90 54.23 -29.06 -41.92
N LEU A 91 54.94 -30.09 -42.38
CA LEU A 91 54.56 -31.49 -42.18
C LEU A 91 55.48 -32.14 -41.15
N ASP A 92 54.88 -32.60 -40.04
CA ASP A 92 55.50 -33.43 -38.99
C ASP A 92 56.89 -32.98 -38.47
N SER A 93 57.08 -31.69 -38.20
CA SER A 93 58.37 -31.15 -37.73
C SER A 93 58.42 -30.84 -36.22
N THR A 94 59.47 -31.28 -35.54
CA THR A 94 59.84 -30.77 -34.20
C THR A 94 60.50 -29.39 -34.22
N LYS A 95 60.76 -28.82 -35.41
CA LYS A 95 61.55 -27.60 -35.62
C LYS A 95 60.69 -26.49 -36.19
N GLY A 96 60.83 -25.27 -35.67
CA GLY A 96 59.97 -24.15 -36.03
C GLY A 96 59.96 -23.05 -34.98
N ILE A 97 59.09 -22.07 -35.19
CA ILE A 97 58.89 -20.92 -34.29
C ILE A 97 57.72 -21.23 -33.35
N ARG A 98 57.77 -20.79 -32.10
CA ARG A 98 56.69 -20.86 -31.11
C ARG A 98 56.58 -19.54 -30.37
N PHE A 99 55.35 -19.15 -30.03
CA PHE A 99 55.02 -17.90 -29.34
C PHE A 99 54.30 -18.22 -28.04
N TYR A 100 54.65 -17.51 -26.98
CA TYR A 100 54.11 -17.73 -25.64
C TYR A 100 53.72 -16.39 -25.00
N SER A 101 52.69 -16.40 -24.15
CA SER A 101 52.25 -15.23 -23.38
C SER A 101 53.00 -15.06 -22.06
N ASP A 102 53.88 -16.00 -21.70
CA ASP A 102 54.54 -16.05 -20.40
C ASP A 102 56.07 -16.22 -20.54
N PRO A 103 56.87 -15.60 -19.63
CA PRO A 103 58.33 -15.74 -19.63
C PRO A 103 58.81 -17.16 -19.30
N GLY A 104 57.92 -18.06 -18.87
CA GLY A 104 58.21 -19.47 -18.64
C GLY A 104 58.19 -20.33 -19.91
N TYR A 105 57.70 -19.80 -21.04
CA TYR A 105 57.49 -20.55 -22.30
C TYR A 105 56.55 -21.76 -22.08
N THR A 106 55.45 -21.55 -21.35
CA THR A 106 54.52 -22.63 -20.96
C THR A 106 53.14 -22.52 -21.61
N ASN A 107 52.65 -21.30 -21.84
CA ASN A 107 51.35 -21.01 -22.45
C ASN A 107 51.52 -20.54 -23.90
N GLN A 108 51.55 -21.50 -24.83
CA GLN A 108 51.72 -21.23 -26.25
C GLN A 108 50.45 -20.64 -26.86
N ILE A 109 50.50 -19.41 -27.37
CA ILE A 109 49.39 -18.71 -28.04
C ILE A 109 49.89 -17.92 -29.24
N ASP A 110 49.02 -17.67 -30.22
CA ASP A 110 49.37 -17.05 -31.50
C ASP A 110 48.64 -15.71 -31.75
N SER A 111 48.05 -15.15 -30.71
CA SER A 111 47.18 -13.97 -30.77
C SER A 111 47.50 -13.03 -29.61
N PHE A 112 47.83 -11.78 -29.93
CA PHE A 112 48.39 -10.82 -28.96
C PHE A 112 47.88 -9.40 -29.23
N SER A 113 47.66 -8.63 -28.16
CA SER A 113 47.37 -7.19 -28.17
C SER A 113 48.66 -6.37 -28.21
N ASP A 114 48.65 -5.13 -28.73
CA ASP A 114 49.82 -4.24 -28.82
C ASP A 114 50.54 -4.03 -27.46
N THR A 115 49.84 -4.23 -26.35
CA THR A 115 50.37 -4.10 -24.98
C THR A 115 51.13 -5.33 -24.47
N ASP A 116 50.98 -6.49 -25.12
CA ASP A 116 51.59 -7.74 -24.69
C ASP A 116 53.11 -7.79 -24.96
N THR A 117 53.81 -8.60 -24.17
CA THR A 117 55.17 -9.06 -24.49
C THR A 117 55.08 -10.48 -25.02
N ILE A 118 55.45 -10.65 -26.28
CA ILE A 118 55.51 -11.96 -26.94
C ILE A 118 56.86 -12.59 -26.60
N TYR A 119 56.83 -13.79 -26.02
CA TYR A 119 58.02 -14.61 -25.80
C TYR A 119 58.17 -15.59 -26.97
N VAL A 120 59.28 -15.48 -27.70
CA VAL A 120 59.53 -16.27 -28.92
C VAL A 120 60.59 -17.33 -28.65
N GLU A 121 60.27 -18.57 -29.01
CA GLU A 121 61.22 -19.67 -29.12
C GLU A 121 61.34 -20.07 -30.59
N VAL A 122 62.56 -20.28 -31.06
CA VAL A 122 62.83 -20.90 -32.36
C VAL A 122 63.70 -22.12 -32.17
N GLU A 123 63.16 -23.28 -32.55
CA GLU A 123 63.86 -24.55 -32.45
C GLU A 123 64.47 -24.93 -33.80
N LEU A 124 65.80 -24.97 -33.84
CA LEU A 124 66.60 -25.10 -35.05
C LEU A 124 67.13 -26.53 -35.24
N PRO A 125 67.40 -26.95 -36.50
CA PRO A 125 68.11 -28.19 -36.81
C PRO A 125 69.64 -28.06 -36.67
N CYS A 126 70.15 -26.83 -36.56
CA CYS A 126 71.55 -26.49 -36.35
C CYS A 126 71.72 -25.63 -35.09
N ASN A 127 72.95 -25.52 -34.61
CA ASN A 127 73.29 -24.65 -33.49
C ASN A 127 73.63 -23.26 -34.02
N ASP A 128 72.86 -22.23 -33.67
CA ASP A 128 73.21 -20.84 -33.99
C ASP A 128 73.98 -20.22 -32.83
N THR A 129 75.20 -19.78 -33.11
CA THR A 129 76.15 -19.23 -32.13
C THR A 129 76.29 -17.72 -32.24
N SER A 130 75.47 -17.04 -33.05
CA SER A 130 75.46 -15.57 -33.11
C SER A 130 74.17 -15.03 -33.75
N PRO A 131 72.99 -15.33 -33.17
CA PRO A 131 71.72 -14.88 -33.72
C PRO A 131 71.61 -13.35 -33.73
N LEU A 132 71.13 -12.78 -34.83
CA LEU A 132 71.07 -11.33 -35.06
C LEU A 132 69.63 -10.87 -35.28
N SER A 133 69.29 -9.65 -34.85
CA SER A 133 67.96 -9.07 -35.09
C SER A 133 67.61 -8.91 -36.58
N SER A 134 68.62 -8.85 -37.47
CA SER A 134 68.46 -8.80 -38.93
C SER A 134 68.00 -10.13 -39.57
N GLU A 135 67.98 -11.22 -38.79
CA GLU A 135 67.43 -12.52 -39.18
C GLU A 135 65.89 -12.57 -39.04
N LEU A 136 65.28 -11.56 -38.39
CA LEU A 136 63.84 -11.44 -38.14
C LEU A 136 63.16 -10.47 -39.14
N ARG A 137 62.03 -10.87 -39.73
CA ARG A 137 61.33 -10.09 -40.78
C ARG A 137 59.81 -10.27 -40.77
N ASP A 138 59.10 -9.32 -41.37
CA ASP A 138 57.72 -9.50 -41.84
C ASP A 138 57.70 -9.89 -43.33
N TRP A 139 56.61 -10.51 -43.75
CA TRP A 139 56.27 -10.76 -45.14
C TRP A 139 55.76 -9.52 -45.88
N TYR A 140 55.14 -8.55 -45.18
CA TYR A 140 54.41 -7.46 -45.84
C TYR A 140 55.27 -6.32 -46.43
N ASP A 141 56.44 -5.98 -45.88
CA ASP A 141 57.26 -4.86 -46.39
C ASP A 141 58.76 -5.14 -46.62
N ASN A 142 59.26 -6.31 -46.19
CA ASN A 142 60.67 -6.72 -46.28
C ASN A 142 61.66 -5.76 -45.59
N GLN A 143 61.18 -4.84 -44.74
CA GLN A 143 61.96 -4.15 -43.73
C GLN A 143 62.01 -5.02 -42.46
N GLY A 144 63.11 -4.95 -41.70
CA GLY A 144 63.19 -5.69 -40.45
C GLY A 144 62.26 -5.07 -39.41
N ILE A 145 61.32 -5.85 -38.88
CA ILE A 145 60.37 -5.40 -37.84
C ILE A 145 61.11 -4.80 -36.61
N LEU A 146 62.38 -5.18 -36.37
CA LEU A 146 62.98 -5.20 -35.03
C LEU A 146 64.37 -4.55 -34.94
N ASN A 147 64.39 -3.26 -34.59
CA ASN A 147 65.58 -2.53 -34.13
C ASN A 147 65.74 -2.47 -32.59
N GLN A 148 64.90 -3.16 -31.81
CA GLN A 148 64.85 -3.02 -30.34
C GLN A 148 64.78 -4.35 -29.57
N HIS A 149 65.59 -5.35 -29.94
CA HIS A 149 65.75 -6.57 -29.12
C HIS A 149 67.14 -6.64 -28.52
N GLN A 150 67.17 -6.78 -27.19
CA GLN A 150 68.40 -6.59 -26.42
C GLN A 150 69.04 -7.90 -25.95
N ASN A 151 68.33 -9.03 -25.97
CA ASN A 151 68.87 -10.32 -25.53
C ASN A 151 68.33 -11.48 -26.40
N PHE A 152 69.23 -12.16 -27.12
CA PHE A 152 69.00 -13.47 -27.72
C PHE A 152 69.71 -14.55 -26.88
N THR A 153 69.27 -15.79 -27.04
CA THR A 153 69.96 -16.96 -26.48
C THR A 153 70.60 -17.77 -27.61
N GLU A 154 71.91 -18.02 -27.55
CA GLU A 154 72.63 -18.89 -28.50
C GLU A 154 72.30 -20.37 -28.24
N GLY A 155 72.21 -21.18 -29.30
CA GLY A 155 71.92 -22.61 -29.18
C GLY A 155 71.20 -23.23 -30.38
N THR A 156 70.75 -24.47 -30.21
CA THR A 156 69.73 -25.11 -31.09
C THR A 156 68.31 -24.64 -30.78
N THR A 157 68.13 -23.91 -29.67
CA THR A 157 66.87 -23.29 -29.26
C THR A 157 67.16 -21.83 -28.98
N VAL A 158 66.81 -20.96 -29.93
CA VAL A 158 67.01 -19.52 -29.82
C VAL A 158 65.78 -18.91 -29.17
N ARG A 159 65.96 -18.16 -28.08
CA ARG A 159 64.88 -17.47 -27.36
C ARG A 159 65.13 -15.99 -27.25
N PHE A 160 64.08 -15.19 -27.44
CA PHE A 160 64.05 -13.73 -27.33
C PHE A 160 62.62 -13.25 -27.06
N GLN A 161 62.45 -11.96 -26.75
CA GLN A 161 61.14 -11.35 -26.46
C GLN A 161 60.93 -10.09 -27.29
N LEU A 162 59.67 -9.81 -27.65
CA LEU A 162 59.29 -8.66 -28.46
C LEU A 162 57.97 -8.02 -28.00
N PRO A 163 57.84 -6.68 -27.99
CA PRO A 163 56.57 -6.05 -27.69
C PRO A 163 55.63 -6.20 -28.88
N ALA A 164 54.39 -6.59 -28.64
CA ALA A 164 53.40 -6.87 -29.67
C ALA A 164 52.99 -5.64 -30.49
N SER A 165 53.18 -4.42 -29.96
CA SER A 165 53.12 -3.13 -30.70
C SER A 165 54.08 -3.02 -31.91
N THR A 166 54.95 -3.99 -32.12
CA THR A 166 55.69 -4.14 -33.37
C THR A 166 54.82 -4.63 -34.54
N LEU A 167 53.71 -5.34 -34.27
CA LEU A 167 52.76 -5.81 -35.29
C LEU A 167 51.96 -4.66 -35.91
N SER A 168 51.44 -3.75 -35.09
CA SER A 168 50.83 -2.50 -35.58
C SER A 168 51.83 -1.61 -36.31
N SER A 169 53.08 -1.55 -35.82
CA SER A 169 54.17 -0.83 -36.49
C SER A 169 54.54 -1.42 -37.86
N ALA A 170 54.36 -2.73 -38.06
CA ALA A 170 54.52 -3.43 -39.35
C ALA A 170 53.28 -3.30 -40.27
N GLY A 171 52.21 -2.62 -39.81
CA GLY A 171 51.00 -2.38 -40.59
C GLY A 171 49.95 -3.47 -40.54
N VAL A 172 50.03 -4.42 -39.60
CA VAL A 172 48.99 -5.44 -39.38
C VAL A 172 47.78 -4.78 -38.68
N SER A 173 46.59 -4.86 -39.30
CA SER A 173 45.37 -4.30 -38.71
C SER A 173 44.90 -5.12 -37.50
N ASP A 174 44.07 -4.52 -36.65
CA ASP A 174 43.43 -5.23 -35.55
C ASP A 174 42.48 -6.32 -36.09
N GLY A 175 42.53 -7.50 -35.50
CA GLY A 175 41.83 -8.70 -35.97
C GLY A 175 42.50 -9.43 -37.14
N GLU A 176 43.55 -8.88 -37.75
CA GLU A 176 44.26 -9.48 -38.89
C GLU A 176 45.50 -10.29 -38.47
N TRP A 177 46.00 -11.11 -39.42
CA TRP A 177 47.15 -11.99 -39.21
C TRP A 177 48.38 -11.48 -39.99
N GLY A 178 49.47 -11.23 -39.25
CA GLY A 178 50.81 -11.02 -39.79
C GLY A 178 51.58 -12.33 -39.97
N ILE A 179 52.74 -12.27 -40.64
CA ILE A 179 53.63 -13.42 -40.83
C ILE A 179 55.01 -13.06 -40.31
N PHE A 180 55.38 -13.73 -39.22
CA PHE A 180 56.69 -13.62 -38.61
C PHE A 180 57.68 -14.57 -39.28
N ILE A 181 58.88 -14.10 -39.59
CA ILE A 181 59.91 -14.86 -40.31
C ILE A 181 61.22 -14.86 -39.52
N TYR A 182 61.87 -16.03 -39.39
CA TYR A 182 63.25 -16.17 -38.93
C TYR A 182 64.12 -16.93 -39.93
N ARG A 183 65.31 -16.38 -40.22
CA ARG A 183 66.30 -16.97 -41.14
C ARG A 183 67.65 -17.15 -40.42
N PRO A 184 67.93 -18.32 -39.82
CA PRO A 184 69.17 -18.56 -39.07
C PRO A 184 70.39 -18.55 -40.00
N SER A 185 71.47 -17.92 -39.53
CA SER A 185 72.78 -17.96 -40.17
C SER A 185 73.32 -19.38 -40.33
N CYS A 186 73.00 -20.29 -39.40
CA CYS A 186 73.57 -21.64 -39.36
C CYS A 186 73.09 -22.62 -40.46
N ASN A 187 72.09 -22.28 -41.28
CA ASN A 187 71.56 -23.19 -42.31
C ASN A 187 71.15 -22.51 -43.64
N GLY A 188 72.07 -21.76 -44.25
CA GLY A 188 72.13 -21.55 -45.71
C GLY A 188 70.81 -21.35 -46.48
N ASN A 189 70.05 -20.30 -46.15
CA ASN A 189 68.74 -19.93 -46.72
C ASN A 189 67.52 -20.73 -46.22
N ALA A 190 67.63 -21.52 -45.14
CA ALA A 190 66.46 -22.00 -44.42
C ALA A 190 65.64 -20.82 -43.89
N GLU A 191 64.33 -20.85 -44.11
CA GLU A 191 63.38 -19.86 -43.66
C GLU A 191 62.28 -20.54 -42.85
N TYR A 192 62.07 -20.06 -41.63
CA TYR A 192 60.98 -20.49 -40.77
C TYR A 192 59.98 -19.34 -40.72
N THR A 193 58.69 -19.63 -40.89
CA THR A 193 57.64 -18.62 -40.78
C THR A 193 56.52 -19.08 -39.88
N ARG A 194 55.88 -18.17 -39.15
CA ARG A 194 54.69 -18.46 -38.35
C ARG A 194 53.70 -17.30 -38.41
N ALA A 195 52.44 -17.62 -38.57
CA ALA A 195 51.39 -16.61 -38.51
C ALA A 195 51.24 -16.12 -37.06
N ILE A 196 50.99 -14.82 -36.90
CA ILE A 196 50.72 -14.20 -35.61
C ILE A 196 49.56 -13.22 -35.78
N LYS A 197 48.53 -13.35 -34.96
CA LYS A 197 47.37 -12.46 -35.01
C LYS A 197 47.65 -11.23 -34.14
N ARG A 198 47.43 -10.05 -34.71
CA ARG A 198 47.20 -8.86 -33.89
C ARG A 198 45.73 -8.85 -33.49
N ASP A 199 45.50 -8.90 -32.20
CA ASP A 199 44.17 -8.96 -31.62
C ASP A 199 44.21 -8.10 -30.36
N GLU A 200 43.80 -6.84 -30.48
CA GLU A 200 43.73 -5.90 -29.35
C GLU A 200 42.67 -6.29 -28.31
N GLY A 201 42.00 -7.42 -28.53
CA GLY A 201 40.61 -7.61 -28.15
C GLY A 201 39.73 -6.55 -28.84
N PRO A 202 38.47 -6.39 -28.40
CA PRO A 202 37.78 -5.12 -28.65
C PRO A 202 38.63 -3.98 -28.05
N CYS A 203 39.12 -3.09 -28.91
CA CYS A 203 40.19 -2.13 -28.65
C CYS A 203 40.23 -1.59 -27.21
N THR A 204 41.35 -1.77 -26.50
CA THR A 204 41.58 -1.15 -25.17
C THR A 204 41.94 0.34 -25.28
N ASN A 205 40.99 1.11 -25.81
CA ASN A 205 40.72 2.40 -25.20
C ASN A 205 40.07 2.16 -23.81
N GLY A 206 39.88 3.22 -23.05
CA GLY A 206 38.81 3.20 -22.04
C GLY A 206 37.46 3.09 -22.76
N THR A 207 36.98 1.86 -22.96
CA THR A 207 35.64 1.56 -23.48
C THR A 207 34.81 0.91 -22.39
N ASN A 208 33.64 1.50 -22.14
CA ASN A 208 32.72 1.11 -21.08
C ASN A 208 32.24 -0.34 -21.23
N CYS A 209 31.57 -0.84 -20.18
CA CYS A 209 30.85 -2.11 -20.27
C CYS A 209 29.99 -2.20 -21.53
N SER A 210 30.07 -3.33 -22.24
CA SER A 210 29.18 -3.61 -23.37
C SER A 210 27.87 -4.19 -22.83
N ASN A 211 27.00 -3.28 -22.41
CA ASN A 211 25.67 -3.56 -21.90
C ASN A 211 24.85 -4.30 -22.97
N ARG A 212 24.44 -5.55 -22.70
CA ARG A 212 23.75 -6.44 -23.65
C ARG A 212 22.40 -6.86 -23.07
N ALA A 213 21.39 -6.99 -23.93
CA ALA A 213 20.07 -7.46 -23.49
C ALA A 213 20.19 -8.76 -22.67
N PRO A 214 19.66 -8.81 -21.43
CA PRO A 214 19.76 -10.01 -20.61
C PRO A 214 18.98 -11.17 -21.24
N THR A 215 19.48 -12.40 -21.08
CA THR A 215 18.67 -13.58 -21.43
C THR A 215 17.70 -13.82 -20.30
N VAL A 216 16.40 -13.94 -20.59
CA VAL A 216 15.37 -14.29 -19.59
C VAL A 216 14.70 -15.59 -20.01
N PHE A 217 14.52 -16.52 -19.09
CA PHE A 217 13.87 -17.79 -19.36
C PHE A 217 13.01 -18.23 -18.16
N ILE A 218 11.82 -18.79 -18.42
CA ILE A 218 10.90 -19.25 -17.39
C ILE A 218 10.69 -20.75 -17.51
N THR A 219 10.90 -21.47 -16.41
CA THR A 219 10.72 -22.92 -16.30
C THR A 219 9.77 -23.30 -15.15
N PRO A 220 8.98 -24.39 -15.28
CA PRO A 220 8.72 -25.16 -16.50
C PRO A 220 7.87 -24.37 -17.52
N LEU A 221 7.72 -24.88 -18.76
CA LEU A 221 7.03 -24.15 -19.85
C LEU A 221 5.50 -23.97 -19.64
N GLY A 222 4.91 -24.67 -18.68
CA GLY A 222 3.50 -24.52 -18.33
C GLY A 222 3.14 -25.39 -17.12
N GLN A 223 2.10 -24.98 -16.39
CA GLN A 223 1.61 -25.67 -15.19
C GLN A 223 0.09 -25.58 -15.07
N THR A 224 -0.46 -26.37 -14.16
CA THR A 224 -1.90 -26.46 -13.92
C THR A 224 -2.22 -26.15 -12.46
N ILE A 225 -3.11 -25.18 -12.24
CA ILE A 225 -3.73 -24.93 -10.93
C ILE A 225 -4.93 -25.86 -10.80
N THR A 226 -4.89 -26.76 -9.82
CA THR A 226 -5.90 -27.81 -9.59
C THR A 226 -6.86 -27.52 -8.45
N THR A 227 -6.73 -26.37 -7.79
CA THR A 227 -7.59 -25.94 -6.68
C THR A 227 -8.08 -24.51 -6.91
N ASP A 228 -9.31 -24.23 -6.47
CA ASP A 228 -9.88 -22.88 -6.61
C ASP A 228 -9.12 -21.87 -5.73
N GLY A 229 -8.81 -20.69 -6.29
CA GLY A 229 -7.92 -19.72 -5.64
C GLY A 229 -6.45 -20.18 -5.45
N GLY A 230 -6.07 -21.34 -6.00
CA GLY A 230 -4.74 -21.94 -5.88
C GLY A 230 -3.67 -21.25 -6.73
N SER A 231 -2.41 -21.65 -6.54
CA SER A 231 -1.24 -21.05 -7.19
C SER A 231 -0.19 -22.08 -7.60
N VAL A 232 0.57 -21.74 -8.63
CA VAL A 232 1.77 -22.47 -9.08
C VAL A 232 2.97 -21.52 -9.11
N SER A 233 4.18 -22.09 -8.97
CA SER A 233 5.43 -21.33 -8.94
C SER A 233 6.36 -21.77 -10.06
N TYR A 234 6.91 -20.80 -10.78
CA TYR A 234 7.89 -20.96 -11.85
C TYR A 234 9.24 -20.36 -11.41
N SER A 235 10.34 -20.88 -11.95
CA SER A 235 11.67 -20.23 -11.87
C SER A 235 11.81 -19.27 -13.04
N VAL A 236 12.15 -18.01 -12.78
CA VAL A 236 12.55 -17.03 -13.80
C VAL A 236 14.05 -16.87 -13.70
N GLU A 237 14.78 -17.39 -14.68
CA GLU A 237 16.22 -17.30 -14.79
C GLU A 237 16.59 -16.06 -15.63
N VAL A 238 17.51 -15.26 -15.11
CA VAL A 238 18.06 -14.06 -15.76
C VAL A 238 19.56 -14.23 -15.87
N THR A 239 20.07 -14.26 -17.10
CA THR A 239 21.50 -14.24 -17.40
C THR A 239 21.93 -12.82 -17.73
N ASN A 240 22.94 -12.31 -17.03
CA ASN A 240 23.59 -11.10 -17.48
C ASN A 240 24.50 -11.44 -18.68
N ASN A 241 24.17 -10.92 -19.85
CA ASN A 241 24.90 -11.16 -21.09
C ASN A 241 26.07 -10.18 -21.31
N ASP A 242 26.30 -9.23 -20.39
CA ASP A 242 27.31 -8.19 -20.52
C ASP A 242 28.72 -8.74 -20.71
N SER A 243 29.49 -8.07 -21.56
CA SER A 243 30.82 -8.50 -21.95
C SER A 243 31.82 -7.34 -21.86
N GLY A 244 32.79 -7.43 -20.95
CA GLY A 244 33.86 -6.45 -20.80
C GLY A 244 34.48 -6.49 -19.41
N SER A 245 35.75 -6.12 -19.29
CA SER A 245 36.51 -6.14 -18.02
C SER A 245 36.10 -5.05 -17.03
N LEU A 246 35.33 -4.05 -17.46
CA LEU A 246 34.76 -2.98 -16.63
C LEU A 246 33.27 -3.19 -16.30
N CYS A 247 32.67 -4.30 -16.72
CA CYS A 247 31.28 -4.62 -16.36
C CYS A 247 31.18 -5.01 -14.88
N THR A 248 30.20 -4.43 -14.19
CA THR A 248 29.87 -4.74 -12.79
C THR A 248 28.55 -5.51 -12.73
N ASP A 249 28.19 -6.02 -11.55
CA ASP A 249 26.88 -6.63 -11.33
C ASP A 249 25.74 -5.66 -11.70
N VAL A 250 24.81 -6.12 -12.53
CA VAL A 250 23.68 -5.32 -13.00
C VAL A 250 22.41 -5.76 -12.28
N THR A 251 21.62 -4.80 -11.79
CA THR A 251 20.32 -5.07 -11.17
C THR A 251 19.21 -4.84 -12.16
N PHE A 252 18.73 -5.92 -12.79
CA PHE A 252 17.63 -5.86 -13.74
C PHE A 252 16.30 -5.72 -13.00
N ASN A 253 15.50 -4.71 -13.36
CA ASN A 253 14.14 -4.57 -12.90
C ASN A 253 13.24 -5.55 -13.67
N LEU A 254 12.40 -6.28 -12.96
CA LEU A 254 11.57 -7.32 -13.53
C LEU A 254 10.11 -6.87 -13.57
N SER A 255 9.52 -6.89 -14.75
CA SER A 255 8.11 -6.58 -14.97
C SER A 255 7.39 -7.78 -15.57
N ILE A 256 6.14 -8.00 -15.15
CA ILE A 256 5.34 -9.17 -15.54
C ILE A 256 4.23 -8.69 -16.47
N THR A 257 3.95 -9.46 -17.52
CA THR A 257 2.73 -9.28 -18.33
C THR A 257 1.90 -10.55 -18.29
N ASP A 258 0.63 -10.41 -17.91
CA ASP A 258 -0.37 -11.46 -17.86
C ASP A 258 -1.44 -11.24 -18.94
N SER A 259 -1.86 -12.31 -19.63
CA SER A 259 -2.91 -12.23 -20.66
C SER A 259 -4.33 -12.24 -20.09
N ASN A 260 -4.53 -12.72 -18.87
CA ASN A 260 -5.85 -12.88 -18.26
C ASN A 260 -5.83 -12.49 -16.78
N ILE A 261 -6.14 -11.22 -16.50
CA ILE A 261 -6.31 -10.68 -15.13
C ILE A 261 -7.75 -10.80 -14.60
N ALA A 262 -8.66 -11.46 -15.32
CA ALA A 262 -10.05 -11.67 -14.91
C ALA A 262 -10.21 -12.98 -14.13
N ASP A 263 -9.63 -14.07 -14.64
CA ASP A 263 -9.61 -15.38 -13.97
C ASP A 263 -8.39 -15.56 -13.06
N PHE A 264 -7.40 -14.67 -13.10
CA PHE A 264 -6.18 -14.76 -12.29
C PHE A 264 -5.91 -13.47 -11.52
N VAL A 265 -5.31 -13.61 -10.35
CA VAL A 265 -4.67 -12.50 -9.63
C VAL A 265 -3.45 -12.09 -10.45
N ALA A 266 -3.17 -10.78 -10.52
CA ALA A 266 -1.92 -10.29 -11.13
C ALA A 266 -0.72 -11.05 -10.54
N SER A 267 0.09 -11.66 -11.40
CA SER A 267 1.20 -12.51 -10.98
C SER A 267 2.23 -11.73 -10.19
N SER A 268 3.01 -12.42 -9.35
CA SER A 268 4.00 -11.80 -8.47
C SER A 268 5.37 -12.46 -8.55
N LEU A 269 6.43 -11.68 -8.43
CA LEU A 269 7.80 -12.18 -8.32
C LEU A 269 8.27 -12.10 -6.86
N SER A 270 9.12 -13.03 -6.43
CA SER A 270 9.73 -13.01 -5.10
C SER A 270 10.64 -11.80 -4.84
N ALA A 271 11.10 -11.14 -5.91
CA ALA A 271 11.75 -9.84 -5.88
C ALA A 271 11.40 -9.07 -7.18
N SER A 272 11.22 -7.75 -7.10
CA SER A 272 10.96 -6.87 -8.26
C SER A 272 12.19 -6.56 -9.10
N GLY A 273 13.37 -7.00 -8.67
CA GLY A 273 14.62 -6.88 -9.40
C GLY A 273 15.62 -7.93 -8.94
N ILE A 274 16.60 -8.24 -9.80
CA ILE A 274 17.64 -9.24 -9.51
C ILE A 274 19.01 -8.72 -9.93
N THR A 275 19.97 -8.79 -9.02
CA THR A 275 21.38 -8.42 -9.24
C THR A 275 22.14 -9.63 -9.78
N VAL A 276 22.76 -9.49 -10.95
CA VAL A 276 23.44 -10.60 -11.64
C VAL A 276 24.81 -10.14 -12.16
N ALA A 277 25.86 -10.84 -11.74
CA ALA A 277 27.22 -10.62 -12.21
C ALA A 277 27.37 -10.90 -13.72
N PRO A 278 28.22 -10.18 -14.46
CA PRO A 278 28.43 -10.40 -15.90
C PRO A 278 28.74 -11.87 -16.23
N GLY A 279 28.08 -12.41 -17.26
CA GLY A 279 28.18 -13.81 -17.69
C GLY A 279 27.55 -14.84 -16.73
N SER A 280 26.98 -14.41 -15.60
CA SER A 280 26.32 -15.30 -14.64
C SER A 280 24.80 -15.36 -14.86
N THR A 281 24.17 -16.39 -14.31
CA THR A 281 22.71 -16.55 -14.25
C THR A 281 22.25 -16.60 -12.80
N SER A 282 21.12 -15.98 -12.49
CA SER A 282 20.45 -16.12 -11.19
C SER A 282 18.94 -16.13 -11.38
N SER A 283 18.17 -16.55 -10.38
CA SER A 283 16.72 -16.73 -10.53
C SER A 283 15.87 -16.08 -9.43
N VAL A 284 14.64 -15.75 -9.80
CA VAL A 284 13.55 -15.39 -8.88
C VAL A 284 12.36 -16.34 -9.08
N THR A 285 11.51 -16.46 -8.06
CA THR A 285 10.26 -17.24 -8.17
C THR A 285 9.15 -16.35 -8.71
N LEU A 286 8.52 -16.76 -9.81
CA LEU A 286 7.26 -16.21 -10.32
C LEU A 286 6.09 -17.04 -9.78
N THR A 287 5.15 -16.42 -9.09
CA THR A 287 3.92 -17.06 -8.60
C THR A 287 2.75 -16.60 -9.45
N VAL A 288 2.05 -17.56 -10.06
CA VAL A 288 0.80 -17.33 -10.80
C VAL A 288 -0.34 -17.93 -9.98
N ARG A 289 -1.40 -17.15 -9.73
CA ARG A 289 -2.52 -17.52 -8.86
C ARG A 289 -3.86 -17.29 -9.54
N GLY A 290 -4.74 -18.29 -9.51
CA GLY A 290 -6.12 -18.15 -9.97
C GLY A 290 -6.94 -17.31 -9.00
N ASN A 291 -7.92 -16.54 -9.49
CA ASN A 291 -8.93 -15.93 -8.65
C ASN A 291 -9.82 -17.03 -8.04
N THR A 292 -10.36 -16.79 -6.84
CA THR A 292 -11.43 -17.63 -6.29
C THR A 292 -12.67 -17.52 -7.19
N GLY A 293 -13.26 -18.64 -7.58
CA GLY A 293 -14.38 -18.71 -8.53
C GLY A 293 -14.00 -18.55 -10.02
N ALA A 294 -12.70 -18.54 -10.35
CA ALA A 294 -12.22 -18.43 -11.73
C ALA A 294 -12.75 -19.55 -12.66
N THR A 295 -12.85 -19.27 -13.96
CA THR A 295 -13.44 -20.21 -14.93
C THR A 295 -12.58 -21.47 -15.09
N ASP A 296 -13.20 -22.66 -15.05
CA ASP A 296 -12.46 -23.89 -15.32
C ASP A 296 -12.03 -23.97 -16.79
N GLY A 297 -10.79 -24.40 -17.03
CA GLY A 297 -10.14 -24.31 -18.34
C GLY A 297 -9.58 -22.93 -18.70
N ALA A 298 -9.74 -21.91 -17.85
CA ALA A 298 -9.12 -20.59 -18.06
C ALA A 298 -7.60 -20.69 -18.14
N LYS A 299 -7.01 -19.85 -18.99
CA LYS A 299 -5.57 -19.79 -19.22
C LYS A 299 -5.04 -18.39 -18.98
N ASN A 300 -3.85 -18.33 -18.39
CA ASN A 300 -3.03 -17.14 -18.35
C ASN A 300 -1.67 -17.43 -18.99
N ASN A 301 -1.35 -16.67 -20.03
CA ASN A 301 -0.05 -16.64 -20.66
C ASN A 301 0.75 -15.52 -20.00
N THR A 302 1.79 -15.90 -19.26
CA THR A 302 2.65 -14.98 -18.51
C THR A 302 4.03 -14.93 -19.16
N TYR A 303 4.61 -13.74 -19.26
CA TYR A 303 6.03 -13.55 -19.58
C TYR A 303 6.62 -12.43 -18.72
N VAL A 304 7.94 -12.45 -18.55
CA VAL A 304 8.69 -11.47 -17.75
C VAL A 304 9.64 -10.70 -18.66
N THR A 305 9.67 -9.39 -18.48
CA THR A 305 10.62 -8.48 -19.12
C THR A 305 11.61 -7.98 -18.08
N ALA A 306 12.89 -8.25 -18.31
CA ALA A 306 14.01 -7.71 -17.54
C ALA A 306 14.54 -6.44 -18.20
N SER A 307 14.55 -5.33 -17.47
CA SER A 307 14.93 -4.01 -17.97
C SER A 307 15.87 -3.26 -17.03
N GLU A 308 16.78 -2.52 -17.61
CA GLU A 308 17.72 -1.63 -16.92
C GLU A 308 17.96 -0.43 -17.86
N ALA A 309 18.26 0.76 -17.33
CA ALA A 309 18.28 2.00 -18.09
C ALA A 309 19.31 2.04 -19.24
N GLU A 310 20.43 1.34 -19.09
CA GLU A 310 21.49 1.27 -20.09
C GLU A 310 21.46 -0.02 -20.93
N HIS A 311 20.43 -0.86 -20.75
CA HIS A 311 20.28 -2.16 -21.40
C HIS A 311 19.01 -2.21 -22.27
N THR A 312 19.12 -2.80 -23.46
CA THR A 312 17.92 -3.20 -24.22
C THR A 312 17.21 -4.32 -23.45
N SER A 313 15.89 -4.23 -23.29
CA SER A 313 15.17 -5.15 -22.39
C SER A 313 15.15 -6.59 -22.92
N GLY A 314 15.44 -7.55 -22.04
CA GLY A 314 15.28 -8.98 -22.31
C GLY A 314 13.85 -9.41 -22.03
N VAL A 315 13.25 -10.23 -22.89
CA VAL A 315 11.88 -10.75 -22.73
C VAL A 315 11.94 -12.28 -22.71
N SER A 316 11.26 -12.89 -21.74
CA SER A 316 11.24 -14.33 -21.59
C SER A 316 10.41 -15.07 -22.66
N ASN A 317 10.56 -16.39 -22.71
CA ASN A 317 9.51 -17.24 -23.25
C ASN A 317 8.19 -17.01 -22.48
N THR A 318 7.07 -17.15 -23.16
CA THR A 318 5.76 -17.21 -22.53
C THR A 318 5.55 -18.58 -21.88
N VAL A 319 5.01 -18.60 -20.66
CA VAL A 319 4.51 -19.81 -20.00
C VAL A 319 3.00 -19.76 -19.87
N THR A 320 2.34 -20.90 -20.06
CA THR A 320 0.88 -21.00 -19.91
C THR A 320 0.52 -21.68 -18.59
N THR A 321 -0.15 -20.94 -17.71
CA THR A 321 -0.84 -21.51 -16.55
C THR A 321 -2.29 -21.81 -16.93
N THR A 322 -2.75 -23.04 -16.70
CA THR A 322 -4.16 -23.42 -16.91
C THR A 322 -4.84 -23.69 -15.57
N ILE A 323 -6.04 -23.18 -15.36
CA ILE A 323 -6.92 -23.61 -14.27
C ILE A 323 -7.63 -24.87 -14.75
N ASN A 324 -7.43 -25.99 -14.05
CA ASN A 324 -8.16 -27.23 -14.29
C ASN A 324 -8.48 -27.83 -12.93
N LYS A 325 -9.58 -27.37 -12.35
CA LYS A 325 -10.07 -27.75 -11.03
C LYS A 325 -10.59 -29.20 -11.03
N GLY A 326 -10.93 -29.73 -12.21
CA GLY A 326 -11.58 -31.02 -12.35
C GLY A 326 -13.10 -30.92 -12.16
N SER A 327 -13.82 -32.01 -12.40
CA SER A 327 -15.30 -32.03 -12.39
C SER A 327 -15.91 -32.13 -10.99
N GLY A 328 -15.39 -31.38 -10.03
CA GLY A 328 -15.88 -31.28 -8.66
C GLY A 328 -16.61 -29.96 -8.36
N ILE A 329 -17.33 -29.96 -7.24
CA ILE A 329 -17.85 -28.75 -6.59
C ILE A 329 -16.79 -28.35 -5.55
N TYR A 330 -16.16 -27.20 -5.73
CA TYR A 330 -15.07 -26.69 -4.90
C TYR A 330 -15.44 -25.40 -4.16
N SER A 331 -16.43 -24.66 -4.65
CA SER A 331 -16.93 -23.42 -4.06
C SER A 331 -18.44 -23.43 -3.92
N CYS A 332 -18.98 -22.66 -2.97
CA CYS A 332 -20.43 -22.46 -2.82
C CYS A 332 -21.05 -21.86 -4.10
N SER A 333 -20.29 -20.99 -4.78
CA SER A 333 -20.64 -20.35 -6.05
C SER A 333 -20.86 -21.33 -7.21
N ASP A 334 -20.31 -22.55 -7.14
CA ASP A 334 -20.47 -23.57 -8.19
C ASP A 334 -21.92 -24.10 -8.24
N CYS A 335 -22.70 -23.93 -7.17
CA CYS A 335 -24.09 -24.37 -7.06
C CYS A 335 -25.09 -23.20 -7.07
N HIS A 336 -24.82 -22.14 -6.29
CA HIS A 336 -25.70 -20.96 -6.12
C HIS A 336 -24.88 -19.68 -6.00
N GLY A 337 -25.43 -18.52 -6.41
CA GLY A 337 -24.74 -17.24 -6.22
C GLY A 337 -24.44 -16.89 -4.75
N LEU A 338 -23.49 -15.98 -4.52
CA LEU A 338 -23.12 -15.47 -3.19
C LEU A 338 -23.40 -13.95 -3.10
N PRO A 339 -24.29 -13.49 -2.20
CA PRO A 339 -25.22 -14.29 -1.40
C PRO A 339 -26.24 -15.05 -2.27
N PRO A 340 -26.85 -16.14 -1.76
CA PRO A 340 -27.93 -16.85 -2.46
C PRO A 340 -29.03 -15.91 -2.92
N LYS A 341 -29.47 -16.06 -4.17
CA LYS A 341 -30.49 -15.19 -4.76
C LYS A 341 -31.82 -15.40 -4.03
N GLU A 342 -32.36 -14.36 -3.41
CA GLU A 342 -33.69 -14.41 -2.82
C GLU A 342 -34.78 -14.64 -3.87
N GLY A 343 -35.88 -15.28 -3.46
CA GLY A 343 -37.08 -15.43 -4.27
C GLY A 343 -38.30 -15.80 -3.43
N ALA A 344 -39.49 -15.58 -3.99
CA ALA A 344 -40.76 -15.93 -3.36
C ALA A 344 -41.05 -17.45 -3.36
N SER A 345 -40.23 -18.25 -4.04
CA SER A 345 -40.33 -19.72 -4.11
C SER A 345 -38.96 -20.31 -4.43
N ARG A 346 -38.74 -21.56 -4.01
CA ARG A 346 -37.50 -22.30 -4.33
C ARG A 346 -37.55 -22.84 -5.75
N GLN A 347 -36.72 -22.29 -6.64
CA GLN A 347 -36.53 -22.81 -8.00
C GLN A 347 -35.62 -24.05 -7.98
N VAL A 348 -36.14 -25.19 -8.43
CA VAL A 348 -35.39 -26.47 -8.53
C VAL A 348 -34.62 -26.51 -9.85
N GLY A 349 -33.30 -26.65 -9.83
CA GLY A 349 -32.50 -26.74 -11.06
C GLY A 349 -31.03 -27.05 -10.83
N THR A 350 -30.45 -27.87 -11.70
CA THR A 350 -29.04 -28.29 -11.64
C THR A 350 -28.16 -27.44 -12.58
N GLY A 351 -27.69 -26.30 -12.09
CA GLY A 351 -26.49 -25.64 -12.62
C GLY A 351 -26.66 -24.38 -13.49
N LEU A 352 -25.57 -23.59 -13.47
CA LEU A 352 -25.17 -22.40 -14.24
C LEU A 352 -26.09 -21.17 -14.39
N LEU A 353 -27.42 -21.26 -14.52
CA LEU A 353 -28.26 -20.06 -14.78
C LEU A 353 -29.63 -19.98 -14.07
N GLY A 354 -29.93 -20.82 -13.07
CA GLY A 354 -31.24 -20.72 -12.40
C GLY A 354 -31.59 -21.68 -11.25
N GLY A 355 -30.61 -22.33 -10.62
CA GLY A 355 -30.87 -23.21 -9.47
C GLY A 355 -30.88 -22.48 -8.12
N GLY A 356 -31.89 -22.73 -7.29
CA GLY A 356 -31.89 -22.41 -5.86
C GLY A 356 -32.07 -20.94 -5.50
N GLN A 357 -33.28 -20.41 -5.73
CA GLN A 357 -33.74 -19.29 -4.91
C GLN A 357 -34.06 -19.78 -3.50
N VAL A 358 -33.73 -18.97 -2.48
CA VAL A 358 -34.14 -19.20 -1.09
C VAL A 358 -35.14 -18.13 -0.67
N ILE A 359 -36.16 -18.53 0.09
CA ILE A 359 -37.05 -17.60 0.79
C ILE A 359 -36.23 -17.04 1.98
N GLY A 360 -36.17 -15.72 2.15
CA GLY A 360 -35.36 -15.13 3.21
C GLY A 360 -34.87 -13.71 2.97
N SER A 361 -33.95 -13.29 3.84
CA SER A 361 -33.44 -11.91 3.95
C SER A 361 -31.92 -11.79 3.72
N HIS A 362 -31.31 -12.74 3.00
CA HIS A 362 -29.86 -12.78 2.73
C HIS A 362 -29.32 -11.49 2.09
N ARG A 363 -30.04 -10.89 1.14
CA ARG A 363 -29.63 -9.66 0.44
C ARG A 363 -29.58 -8.48 1.41
N ALA A 364 -30.55 -8.38 2.31
CA ALA A 364 -30.54 -7.33 3.34
C ALA A 364 -29.34 -7.48 4.28
N HIS A 365 -29.12 -8.67 4.84
CA HIS A 365 -28.01 -8.89 5.78
C HIS A 365 -26.62 -8.73 5.12
N VAL A 366 -26.42 -9.27 3.91
CA VAL A 366 -25.10 -9.26 3.26
C VAL A 366 -24.81 -7.96 2.52
N LEU A 367 -25.77 -7.36 1.80
CA LEU A 367 -25.53 -6.13 1.04
C LEU A 367 -25.85 -4.84 1.82
N SER A 368 -26.89 -4.84 2.67
CA SER A 368 -27.28 -3.64 3.43
C SER A 368 -26.59 -3.56 4.78
N SER A 369 -26.47 -4.68 5.50
CA SER A 369 -25.79 -4.75 6.82
C SER A 369 -24.34 -5.22 6.76
N ARG A 370 -23.80 -5.51 5.57
CA ARG A 370 -22.41 -5.99 5.32
C ARG A 370 -22.00 -7.24 6.09
N MET A 371 -22.95 -8.09 6.48
CA MET A 371 -22.66 -9.32 7.22
C MET A 371 -21.90 -10.34 6.38
N SER A 372 -20.91 -10.99 7.00
CA SER A 372 -20.27 -12.18 6.47
C SER A 372 -21.21 -13.37 6.54
N CYS A 373 -21.02 -14.34 5.64
CA CYS A 373 -21.72 -15.62 5.73
C CYS A 373 -21.42 -16.35 7.05
N THR A 374 -20.22 -16.15 7.60
CA THR A 374 -19.74 -16.74 8.87
C THR A 374 -20.34 -16.10 10.12
N ASP A 375 -21.01 -14.95 10.01
CA ASP A 375 -21.72 -14.32 11.14
C ASP A 375 -23.02 -15.07 11.50
N CYS A 376 -23.52 -15.86 10.54
CA CYS A 376 -24.80 -16.57 10.62
C CYS A 376 -24.61 -18.09 10.47
N HIS A 377 -23.80 -18.53 9.50
CA HIS A 377 -23.53 -19.95 9.27
C HIS A 377 -22.26 -20.39 10.00
N VAL A 378 -22.25 -21.66 10.45
CA VAL A 378 -20.97 -22.29 10.82
C VAL A 378 -20.05 -22.19 9.62
N ASP A 379 -18.77 -21.84 9.85
CA ASP A 379 -17.78 -21.74 8.78
C ASP A 379 -17.60 -23.11 8.12
N ASN A 380 -18.40 -23.32 7.07
CA ASN A 380 -18.31 -24.42 6.14
C ASN A 380 -17.40 -23.98 4.98
N GLY A 381 -16.21 -23.46 5.28
CA GLY A 381 -15.19 -23.12 4.30
C GLY A 381 -15.07 -21.63 3.99
N THR A 382 -14.24 -20.95 4.77
CA THR A 382 -13.35 -19.91 4.24
C THR A 382 -12.44 -20.52 3.16
N PRO A 383 -11.90 -19.72 2.23
CA PRO A 383 -10.99 -20.22 1.18
C PRO A 383 -9.70 -20.91 1.69
N GLN A 384 -9.43 -20.86 3.00
CA GLN A 384 -8.35 -21.60 3.66
C GLN A 384 -8.70 -23.08 3.93
N ASP A 385 -9.97 -23.43 4.13
CA ASP A 385 -10.36 -24.74 4.64
C ASP A 385 -10.57 -25.77 3.52
N SER A 386 -9.50 -26.53 3.26
CA SER A 386 -9.50 -27.63 2.29
C SER A 386 -10.53 -28.71 2.64
N TYR A 387 -11.04 -29.40 1.61
CA TYR A 387 -11.90 -30.59 1.74
C TYR A 387 -11.36 -31.56 2.82
N PRO A 388 -12.19 -32.07 3.76
CA PRO A 388 -13.64 -32.30 3.61
C PRO A 388 -14.58 -31.35 4.37
N LYS A 389 -14.09 -30.30 5.04
CA LYS A 389 -14.93 -29.55 6.01
C LYS A 389 -15.96 -28.60 5.41
N GLY A 390 -15.72 -28.06 4.20
CA GLY A 390 -16.50 -26.95 3.65
C GLY A 390 -17.80 -27.28 2.89
N LEU A 391 -18.26 -28.54 2.83
CA LEU A 391 -19.46 -28.90 2.05
C LEU A 391 -20.59 -29.50 2.90
N GLY A 392 -20.64 -29.13 4.18
CA GLY A 392 -21.54 -29.70 5.19
C GLY A 392 -23.01 -29.75 4.78
N HIS A 393 -23.54 -28.68 4.18
CA HIS A 393 -24.97 -28.56 3.87
C HIS A 393 -25.47 -29.40 2.68
N ARG A 394 -24.60 -30.17 2.02
CA ARG A 394 -25.00 -31.13 0.97
C ARG A 394 -25.89 -32.28 1.50
N ASN A 395 -25.91 -32.48 2.81
CA ASN A 395 -26.88 -33.34 3.51
C ASN A 395 -28.28 -32.70 3.66
N LYS A 396 -28.53 -31.53 3.04
CA LYS A 396 -29.71 -30.66 3.20
C LYS A 396 -29.82 -29.94 4.56
N VAL A 397 -28.76 -29.89 5.37
CA VAL A 397 -28.76 -29.23 6.68
C VAL A 397 -27.77 -28.06 6.71
N ILE A 398 -28.29 -26.84 6.75
CA ILE A 398 -27.49 -25.63 6.95
C ILE A 398 -27.28 -25.42 8.46
N ASN A 399 -26.03 -25.56 8.91
CA ASN A 399 -25.64 -25.29 10.29
C ASN A 399 -25.48 -23.79 10.51
N MET A 400 -26.07 -23.27 11.60
CA MET A 400 -25.93 -21.86 12.02
C MET A 400 -25.07 -21.74 13.27
N VAL A 401 -24.32 -20.64 13.39
CA VAL A 401 -23.61 -20.29 14.64
C VAL A 401 -24.57 -19.69 15.67
N THR A 402 -24.14 -19.64 16.92
CA THR A 402 -24.77 -18.81 17.95
C THR A 402 -24.54 -17.33 17.61
N ILE A 403 -25.59 -16.63 17.15
CA ILE A 403 -25.48 -15.26 16.61
C ILE A 403 -25.43 -14.25 17.76
N ARG A 404 -24.22 -13.77 18.11
CA ARG A 404 -23.93 -12.70 19.10
C ARG A 404 -24.90 -12.69 20.31
N GLY A 405 -24.86 -13.76 21.11
CA GLY A 405 -25.63 -13.93 22.34
C GLY A 405 -27.07 -14.46 22.17
N GLY A 406 -27.60 -14.47 20.94
CA GLY A 406 -28.91 -15.03 20.60
C GLY A 406 -28.84 -16.43 19.98
N SER A 407 -30.01 -17.00 19.71
CA SER A 407 -30.18 -18.34 19.12
C SER A 407 -31.15 -18.32 17.94
N TYR A 408 -30.80 -19.03 16.87
CA TYR A 408 -31.73 -19.38 15.81
C TYR A 408 -32.52 -20.64 16.21
N ILE A 409 -33.84 -20.52 16.31
CA ILE A 409 -34.74 -21.63 16.65
C ILE A 409 -35.57 -21.96 15.41
N ILE A 410 -35.40 -23.16 14.86
CA ILE A 410 -36.23 -23.65 13.75
C ILE A 410 -37.70 -23.80 14.17
N SER A 411 -38.59 -23.43 13.26
CA SER A 411 -40.05 -23.40 13.47
C SER A 411 -40.65 -24.80 13.56
N ASP A 412 -40.17 -25.72 12.72
CA ASP A 412 -40.53 -27.14 12.76
C ASP A 412 -39.34 -28.03 12.36
N VAL A 413 -39.45 -29.34 12.61
CA VAL A 413 -38.56 -30.38 12.06
C VAL A 413 -39.38 -31.24 11.12
N ASP A 414 -39.45 -30.83 9.86
CA ASP A 414 -40.02 -31.69 8.83
C ASP A 414 -39.25 -33.00 8.75
N VAL A 415 -39.99 -34.07 8.49
CA VAL A 415 -39.45 -35.40 8.22
C VAL A 415 -39.97 -35.87 6.88
N ASP A 416 -39.10 -36.46 6.07
CA ASP A 416 -39.52 -37.03 4.79
C ASP A 416 -40.48 -38.22 4.99
N ASP A 417 -41.07 -38.72 3.90
CA ASP A 417 -41.94 -39.92 3.91
C ASP A 417 -41.26 -41.19 4.49
N HIS A 418 -39.96 -41.13 4.80
CA HIS A 418 -39.16 -42.20 5.41
C HIS A 418 -38.74 -41.90 6.87
N GLY A 419 -39.18 -40.77 7.44
CA GLY A 419 -38.90 -40.37 8.82
C GLY A 419 -37.52 -39.72 9.05
N ASN A 420 -36.81 -39.32 8.00
CA ASN A 420 -35.52 -38.62 8.13
C ASN A 420 -35.75 -37.12 8.32
N PRO A 421 -35.09 -36.44 9.28
CA PRO A 421 -35.15 -35.00 9.41
C PRO A 421 -34.68 -34.30 8.12
N VAL A 422 -35.57 -33.50 7.53
CA VAL A 422 -35.27 -32.56 6.45
C VAL A 422 -35.46 -31.16 7.01
N GLN A 423 -34.49 -30.28 6.80
CA GLN A 423 -34.78 -28.85 6.85
C GLN A 423 -35.55 -28.53 5.57
N ASP A 424 -36.86 -28.80 5.57
CA ASP A 424 -37.69 -28.46 4.42
C ASP A 424 -37.87 -26.94 4.38
N MET A 425 -37.52 -26.37 3.23
CA MET A 425 -37.72 -24.96 2.90
C MET A 425 -38.44 -24.83 1.57
N GLU A 426 -39.18 -25.86 1.13
CA GLU A 426 -39.94 -25.86 -0.11
C GLU A 426 -41.21 -25.00 -0.03
N ASP A 427 -41.76 -24.77 1.17
CA ASP A 427 -42.90 -23.85 1.42
C ASP A 427 -42.60 -22.65 2.36
N GLY A 428 -41.47 -22.69 3.08
CA GLY A 428 -41.06 -21.66 4.04
C GLY A 428 -41.47 -21.91 5.51
N SER A 429 -42.14 -23.03 5.81
CA SER A 429 -42.57 -23.40 7.17
C SER A 429 -41.43 -23.68 8.15
N GLY A 430 -40.28 -24.18 7.65
CA GLY A 430 -39.05 -24.41 8.43
C GLY A 430 -38.21 -23.17 8.74
N LEU A 431 -38.59 -21.96 8.29
CA LEU A 431 -37.82 -20.74 8.54
C LEU A 431 -37.85 -20.38 10.03
N GLY A 432 -36.66 -20.39 10.64
CA GLY A 432 -36.51 -20.18 12.08
C GLY A 432 -36.60 -18.72 12.50
N THR A 433 -36.74 -18.54 13.82
CA THR A 433 -36.83 -17.24 14.49
C THR A 433 -35.48 -16.85 15.07
N CYS A 434 -35.04 -15.61 14.80
CA CYS A 434 -33.81 -15.05 15.35
C CYS A 434 -34.05 -14.50 16.77
N ASN A 435 -34.00 -15.36 17.78
CA ASN A 435 -34.40 -14.99 19.14
C ASN A 435 -33.24 -14.40 19.96
N ASN A 436 -33.51 -13.31 20.69
CA ASN A 436 -32.56 -12.62 21.59
C ASN A 436 -31.21 -12.24 20.95
N THR A 437 -31.17 -11.91 19.66
CA THR A 437 -29.95 -11.48 18.99
C THR A 437 -29.68 -9.99 19.22
N ALA A 438 -28.41 -9.58 19.25
CA ALA A 438 -28.04 -8.16 19.29
C ALA A 438 -28.60 -7.35 18.09
N CYS A 439 -28.86 -8.01 16.95
CA CYS A 439 -29.30 -7.37 15.70
C CYS A 439 -30.81 -7.17 15.56
N HIS A 440 -31.64 -7.84 16.37
CA HIS A 440 -33.11 -7.71 16.33
C HIS A 440 -33.77 -7.50 17.70
N GLY A 441 -32.99 -7.58 18.78
CA GLY A 441 -33.42 -7.29 20.15
C GLY A 441 -34.70 -8.02 20.51
N ALA A 442 -35.70 -7.23 20.95
CA ALA A 442 -36.99 -7.77 21.42
C ALA A 442 -37.99 -8.10 20.29
N GLN A 443 -37.70 -7.81 19.02
CA GLN A 443 -38.62 -8.10 17.91
C GLN A 443 -38.58 -9.57 17.49
N SER A 444 -37.44 -10.25 17.64
CA SER A 444 -37.21 -11.65 17.28
C SER A 444 -37.95 -12.10 16.00
N PRO A 445 -37.63 -11.54 14.82
CA PRO A 445 -38.35 -11.82 13.58
C PRO A 445 -38.08 -13.24 13.08
N ILE A 446 -39.04 -13.78 12.32
CA ILE A 446 -38.87 -14.97 11.50
C ILE A 446 -38.01 -14.59 10.28
N TRP A 447 -37.08 -15.45 9.89
CA TRP A 447 -36.26 -15.23 8.69
C TRP A 447 -37.14 -15.01 7.45
N GLY A 448 -36.85 -14.00 6.64
CA GLY A 448 -37.70 -13.61 5.49
C GLY A 448 -38.83 -12.63 5.82
N THR A 449 -39.01 -12.21 7.08
CA THR A 449 -39.94 -11.12 7.43
C THR A 449 -39.51 -9.81 6.76
N ASP A 450 -40.44 -9.13 6.08
CA ASP A 450 -40.22 -7.79 5.54
C ASP A 450 -40.26 -6.74 6.66
N LEU A 451 -39.10 -6.15 6.95
CA LEU A 451 -38.92 -5.08 7.92
C LEU A 451 -38.71 -3.70 7.29
N SER A 452 -38.89 -3.56 5.96
CA SER A 452 -38.64 -2.30 5.22
C SER A 452 -39.50 -1.11 5.65
N ALA A 453 -40.56 -1.35 6.43
CA ALA A 453 -41.40 -0.32 7.04
C ALA A 453 -40.82 0.29 8.33
N TYR A 454 -39.68 -0.19 8.81
CA TYR A 454 -39.00 0.28 10.03
C TYR A 454 -37.61 0.84 9.70
N ASP A 455 -37.17 1.87 10.42
CA ASP A 455 -35.79 2.33 10.35
C ASP A 455 -34.82 1.40 11.10
N ASN A 456 -33.53 1.53 10.78
CA ASN A 456 -32.45 0.71 11.32
C ASN A 456 -32.37 0.70 12.86
N CYS A 457 -32.76 1.80 13.53
CA CYS A 457 -32.71 1.90 14.99
C CYS A 457 -33.94 1.21 15.61
N THR A 458 -35.12 1.43 15.02
CA THR A 458 -36.40 0.84 15.44
C THR A 458 -36.40 -0.69 15.32
N ILE A 459 -35.69 -1.26 14.34
CA ILE A 459 -35.52 -2.71 14.16
C ILE A 459 -34.89 -3.38 15.41
N CYS A 460 -33.96 -2.71 16.09
CA CYS A 460 -33.26 -3.24 17.28
C CYS A 460 -33.86 -2.78 18.61
N HIS A 461 -34.22 -1.49 18.72
CA HIS A 461 -34.47 -0.79 20.00
C HIS A 461 -35.94 -0.40 20.27
N GLY A 462 -36.90 -0.88 19.46
CA GLY A 462 -38.32 -0.45 19.50
C GLY A 462 -39.01 -0.50 20.88
N THR A 463 -40.11 0.23 21.11
CA THR A 463 -41.24 0.48 20.18
C THR A 463 -42.09 1.71 20.52
N LEU A 464 -42.75 2.29 19.49
CA LEU A 464 -44.07 2.91 19.63
C LEU A 464 -45.08 2.16 18.74
N THR A 465 -46.32 2.03 19.18
CA THR A 465 -47.32 1.12 18.60
C THR A 465 -47.79 1.52 17.19
N LYS A 466 -47.92 0.52 16.33
CA LYS A 466 -48.57 0.64 15.01
C LYS A 466 -50.09 0.77 15.19
N GLY A 467 -50.67 1.90 14.80
CA GLY A 467 -52.10 1.99 14.53
C GLY A 467 -52.50 1.03 13.42
N ALA A 468 -53.58 0.26 13.59
CA ALA A 468 -54.02 -0.74 12.61
C ALA A 468 -54.55 -0.13 11.29
N ASP A 469 -54.62 1.20 11.20
CA ASP A 469 -55.01 2.01 10.04
C ASP A 469 -53.82 2.58 9.25
N GLY A 470 -52.58 2.42 9.73
CA GLY A 470 -51.38 2.97 9.10
C GLY A 470 -51.07 4.43 9.44
N THR A 471 -51.78 5.07 10.39
CA THR A 471 -51.51 6.47 10.80
C THR A 471 -51.17 6.63 12.27
N THR A 472 -49.93 6.28 12.62
CA THR A 472 -49.15 6.94 13.68
C THR A 472 -47.67 7.04 13.29
N ILE A 473 -47.36 7.91 12.31
CA ILE A 473 -46.00 8.46 12.27
C ILE A 473 -45.86 9.32 13.53
N ASN A 474 -44.97 8.95 14.44
CA ASN A 474 -44.59 9.85 15.53
C ASN A 474 -43.75 10.99 14.92
N THR A 475 -44.40 12.11 14.62
CA THR A 475 -43.74 13.31 14.09
C THR A 475 -43.04 14.13 15.17
N ASN A 476 -42.84 13.61 16.38
CA ASN A 476 -42.07 14.30 17.42
C ASN A 476 -40.60 13.82 17.47
N PRO A 477 -39.64 14.61 16.93
CA PRO A 477 -38.22 14.33 17.04
C PRO A 477 -37.65 14.45 18.47
N GLU A 478 -38.42 14.88 19.47
CA GLU A 478 -38.05 14.85 20.90
C GLU A 478 -38.09 13.43 21.51
N LEU A 479 -38.39 12.39 20.71
CA LEU A 479 -38.51 10.99 21.12
C LEU A 479 -37.49 10.06 20.43
N VAL A 480 -36.37 10.62 19.96
CA VAL A 480 -35.37 9.94 19.09
C VAL A 480 -34.29 9.16 19.86
N ALA A 481 -34.32 9.15 21.20
CA ALA A 481 -33.51 8.23 21.98
C ALA A 481 -34.07 6.80 21.93
N PRO A 482 -33.23 5.74 21.94
CA PRO A 482 -33.70 4.36 21.99
C PRO A 482 -34.58 4.15 23.25
N PRO A 483 -35.88 3.85 23.11
CA PRO A 483 -36.80 3.83 24.26
C PRO A 483 -36.65 2.59 25.13
N LYS A 484 -35.98 1.54 24.62
CA LYS A 484 -35.81 0.26 25.29
C LYS A 484 -34.50 -0.41 24.87
N ALA A 485 -33.76 -0.95 25.83
CA ALA A 485 -32.56 -1.74 25.52
C ALA A 485 -32.96 -3.09 24.91
N PRO A 486 -32.19 -3.65 23.96
CA PRO A 486 -32.43 -4.98 23.39
C PRO A 486 -32.53 -6.10 24.45
N SER A 487 -31.78 -5.96 25.56
CA SER A 487 -31.80 -6.86 26.73
C SER A 487 -33.00 -6.67 27.67
N GLY A 488 -33.88 -5.70 27.42
CA GLY A 488 -34.97 -5.32 28.31
C GLY A 488 -34.56 -4.43 29.50
N ASP A 489 -33.26 -4.15 29.69
CA ASP A 489 -32.77 -3.29 30.77
C ASP A 489 -33.02 -1.80 30.48
N ALA A 490 -34.21 -1.32 30.87
CA ALA A 490 -34.58 0.08 30.75
C ALA A 490 -33.61 1.04 31.49
N ASN A 491 -32.81 0.56 32.45
CA ASN A 491 -31.84 1.40 33.15
C ASN A 491 -30.64 1.78 32.27
N ARG A 492 -30.43 1.16 31.10
CA ARG A 492 -29.35 1.56 30.18
C ARG A 492 -29.75 2.71 29.25
N VAL A 493 -31.03 2.85 28.90
CA VAL A 493 -31.48 3.83 27.90
C VAL A 493 -32.66 4.73 28.30
N GLY A 494 -33.37 4.43 29.40
CA GLY A 494 -34.60 5.14 29.78
C GLY A 494 -34.41 6.56 30.32
N ALA A 495 -33.21 6.91 30.80
CA ALA A 495 -32.91 8.24 31.35
C ALA A 495 -32.84 9.36 30.31
N HIS A 496 -32.73 9.03 29.02
CA HIS A 496 -32.73 10.00 27.94
C HIS A 496 -34.01 10.84 27.92
N GLN A 497 -35.16 10.24 28.26
CA GLN A 497 -36.47 10.90 28.26
C GLN A 497 -36.48 12.21 29.06
N THR A 498 -35.80 12.24 30.21
CA THR A 498 -35.69 13.43 31.08
C THR A 498 -34.84 14.52 30.43
N HIS A 499 -33.70 14.17 29.83
CA HIS A 499 -32.78 15.12 29.20
C HIS A 499 -33.34 15.73 27.90
N LEU A 500 -34.26 15.02 27.23
CA LEU A 500 -34.99 15.52 26.06
C LEU A 500 -36.17 16.44 26.40
N THR A 501 -36.61 16.48 27.67
CA THR A 501 -37.82 17.22 28.09
C THR A 501 -37.57 18.34 29.10
N PHE A 502 -36.37 18.41 29.71
CA PHE A 502 -36.05 19.39 30.77
C PHE A 502 -35.57 20.76 30.24
N SER A 503 -35.13 20.84 28.98
CA SER A 503 -34.70 22.09 28.33
C SER A 503 -34.75 21.93 26.80
N ASN A 504 -34.12 22.84 26.05
CA ASN A 504 -33.79 22.57 24.64
C ASN A 504 -33.06 21.21 24.54
N PRO A 505 -33.32 20.37 23.52
CA PRO A 505 -32.76 19.03 23.47
C PRO A 505 -31.23 19.03 23.61
N VAL A 506 -30.73 18.36 24.66
CA VAL A 506 -29.31 18.07 24.79
C VAL A 506 -28.93 17.10 23.68
N SER A 507 -27.96 17.47 22.84
CA SER A 507 -27.48 16.59 21.77
C SER A 507 -26.98 15.27 22.38
N CYS A 508 -27.33 14.13 21.78
CA CYS A 508 -27.00 12.82 22.36
C CYS A 508 -25.46 12.60 22.48
N ASN A 509 -24.69 13.22 21.57
CA ASN A 509 -23.22 13.23 21.60
C ASN A 509 -22.59 14.07 22.73
N GLU A 510 -23.42 14.65 23.60
CA GLU A 510 -22.96 15.32 24.82
C GLU A 510 -22.69 14.34 25.97
N CYS A 511 -23.19 13.10 25.86
CA CYS A 511 -23.00 12.05 26.88
C CYS A 511 -22.35 10.78 26.33
N HIS A 512 -22.65 10.36 25.10
CA HIS A 512 -22.16 9.09 24.55
C HIS A 512 -21.86 9.18 23.04
N VAL A 513 -21.09 8.22 22.53
CA VAL A 513 -20.93 8.07 21.08
C VAL A 513 -22.29 7.71 20.47
N VAL A 514 -22.75 8.51 19.51
CA VAL A 514 -24.01 8.25 18.79
C VAL A 514 -23.68 7.41 17.56
N PRO A 515 -24.24 6.20 17.42
CA PRO A 515 -23.98 5.35 16.26
C PRO A 515 -24.43 6.06 14.98
N THR A 516 -23.58 6.04 13.95
CA THR A 516 -23.90 6.66 12.64
C THR A 516 -24.59 5.69 11.69
N GLY A 517 -24.70 4.41 12.06
CA GLY A 517 -25.37 3.35 11.34
C GLY A 517 -25.30 2.04 12.12
N ILE A 518 -25.59 0.92 11.43
CA ILE A 518 -25.36 -0.42 11.97
C ILE A 518 -23.93 -0.82 11.60
N ASP A 519 -23.00 -0.74 12.56
CA ASP A 519 -21.64 -1.27 12.40
C ASP A 519 -21.46 -2.59 13.15
N ILE A 520 -21.55 -3.71 12.42
CA ILE A 520 -21.31 -5.04 12.97
C ILE A 520 -19.83 -5.28 13.35
N THR A 521 -18.89 -4.44 12.92
CA THR A 521 -17.48 -4.58 13.33
C THR A 521 -17.25 -4.09 14.76
N GLY A 522 -18.18 -3.30 15.31
CA GLY A 522 -18.09 -2.73 16.66
C GLY A 522 -17.06 -1.60 16.78
N ALA A 523 -16.63 -0.99 15.66
CA ALA A 523 -15.60 0.05 15.67
C ALA A 523 -16.10 1.38 16.25
N ASP A 524 -17.41 1.64 16.23
CA ASP A 524 -18.06 2.74 16.96
C ASP A 524 -18.51 2.38 18.38
N GLY A 525 -18.32 1.12 18.79
CA GLY A 525 -18.73 0.55 20.08
C GLY A 525 -20.13 -0.07 20.09
N HIS A 526 -21.04 0.33 19.20
CA HIS A 526 -22.47 0.06 19.38
C HIS A 526 -22.88 -1.42 19.39
N LEU A 527 -22.13 -2.27 18.67
CA LEU A 527 -22.38 -3.71 18.54
C LEU A 527 -21.12 -4.54 18.83
N ASP A 528 -20.23 -4.04 19.69
CA ASP A 528 -18.94 -4.68 20.00
C ASP A 528 -19.07 -6.02 20.77
N GLY A 529 -20.14 -6.19 21.55
CA GLY A 529 -20.53 -7.44 22.21
C GLY A 529 -20.80 -7.35 23.72
N ASP A 530 -20.56 -6.21 24.39
CA ASP A 530 -20.79 -6.10 25.85
C ASP A 530 -22.19 -5.53 26.23
N ALA A 531 -22.91 -5.00 25.24
CA ALA A 531 -24.22 -4.37 25.35
C ALA A 531 -24.28 -3.14 26.30
N VAL A 532 -23.16 -2.44 26.46
CA VAL A 532 -23.02 -1.13 27.08
C VAL A 532 -23.16 -0.05 25.97
N ALA A 533 -23.07 1.23 26.35
CA ALA A 533 -23.01 2.34 25.41
C ALA A 533 -21.83 3.25 25.77
N GLU A 534 -21.11 3.72 24.78
CA GLU A 534 -19.77 4.29 24.95
C GLU A 534 -19.88 5.72 25.46
N ILE A 535 -19.82 5.89 26.78
CA ILE A 535 -19.85 7.21 27.41
C ILE A 535 -18.57 7.97 27.02
N ASN A 536 -18.77 9.00 26.21
CA ASN A 536 -17.79 10.01 25.87
C ASN A 536 -18.49 11.36 25.97
N PHE A 537 -18.22 12.08 27.06
CA PHE A 537 -18.89 13.35 27.35
C PHE A 537 -18.42 14.45 26.39
N GLY A 538 -19.38 15.23 25.89
CA GLY A 538 -19.13 16.33 24.97
C GLY A 538 -18.53 17.55 25.65
N LEU A 539 -18.46 18.64 24.89
CA LEU A 539 -17.82 19.87 25.31
C LEU A 539 -18.62 20.66 26.36
N ILE A 540 -19.92 20.44 26.51
CA ILE A 540 -20.75 21.15 27.50
C ILE A 540 -20.63 20.48 28.86
N ALA A 541 -20.81 19.16 28.94
CA ALA A 541 -20.68 18.32 30.12
C ALA A 541 -19.27 18.36 30.74
N SER A 542 -18.24 18.55 29.91
CA SER A 542 -16.83 18.68 30.32
C SER A 542 -16.34 20.11 30.59
N THR A 543 -17.23 21.12 30.63
CA THR A 543 -16.84 22.51 30.91
C THR A 543 -16.12 22.64 32.25
N ASN A 544 -14.82 22.94 32.22
CA ASN A 544 -13.91 23.04 33.37
C ASN A 544 -13.89 21.81 34.29
N THR A 545 -14.19 20.62 33.75
CA THR A 545 -14.35 19.41 34.56
C THR A 545 -14.04 18.14 33.78
N SER A 546 -13.70 17.07 34.52
CA SER A 546 -13.53 15.72 33.98
C SER A 546 -14.75 14.87 34.36
N PRO A 547 -15.83 14.90 33.56
CA PRO A 547 -17.04 14.14 33.82
C PRO A 547 -16.76 12.65 33.71
N SER A 548 -17.43 11.84 34.53
CA SER A 548 -17.28 10.39 34.52
C SER A 548 -18.61 9.69 34.76
N PHE A 549 -18.74 8.50 34.18
CA PHE A 549 -19.84 7.59 34.42
C PHE A 549 -19.33 6.28 34.99
N ASN A 550 -19.96 5.82 36.05
CA ASN A 550 -19.68 4.52 36.65
C ASN A 550 -20.78 3.54 36.21
N TYR A 551 -20.46 2.65 35.28
CA TYR A 551 -21.38 1.66 34.74
C TYR A 551 -21.94 0.69 35.79
N SER A 552 -21.18 0.39 36.86
CA SER A 552 -21.59 -0.55 37.92
C SER A 552 -22.63 0.04 38.88
N THR A 553 -22.57 1.35 39.13
CA THR A 553 -23.50 2.07 40.01
C THR A 553 -24.51 2.95 39.25
N LEU A 554 -24.41 2.98 37.91
CA LEU A 554 -25.13 3.88 37.01
C LEU A 554 -25.08 5.34 37.50
N SER A 555 -23.91 5.84 37.88
CA SER A 555 -23.77 7.18 38.47
C SER A 555 -22.87 8.10 37.65
N CYS A 556 -23.38 9.28 37.31
CA CYS A 556 -22.64 10.40 36.74
C CYS A 556 -21.98 11.22 37.85
N SER A 557 -20.70 11.56 37.70
CA SER A 557 -19.97 12.47 38.60
C SER A 557 -19.20 13.52 37.81
N ASN A 558 -18.93 14.67 38.43
CA ASN A 558 -18.17 15.77 37.84
C ASN A 558 -18.73 16.30 36.51
N VAL A 559 -20.04 16.19 36.27
CA VAL A 559 -20.70 16.71 35.06
C VAL A 559 -21.06 18.18 35.28
N TYR A 560 -20.69 19.07 34.35
CA TYR A 560 -20.99 20.51 34.42
C TYR A 560 -22.48 20.80 34.64
N CYS A 561 -23.38 20.11 33.92
CA CYS A 561 -24.83 20.22 34.06
C CYS A 561 -25.36 19.76 35.44
N HIS A 562 -24.56 18.98 36.19
CA HIS A 562 -24.87 18.53 37.55
C HIS A 562 -23.98 19.25 38.58
N SER A 563 -23.62 20.51 38.33
CA SER A 563 -22.84 21.37 39.21
C SER A 563 -23.64 22.60 39.65
N THR A 564 -23.17 23.35 40.65
CA THR A 564 -23.76 24.66 40.99
C THR A 564 -23.52 25.77 39.94
N VAL A 565 -23.04 25.42 38.74
CA VAL A 565 -22.58 26.26 37.63
C VAL A 565 -21.37 27.15 37.99
N GLN A 566 -21.41 27.84 39.12
CA GLN A 566 -20.36 28.71 39.63
C GLN A 566 -20.15 28.46 41.14
N ALA A 567 -18.96 28.78 41.67
CA ALA A 567 -18.70 28.80 43.11
C ALA A 567 -19.23 30.09 43.78
N ASN A 568 -19.42 30.04 45.11
CA ASN A 568 -19.70 31.25 45.88
C ASN A 568 -18.44 32.15 45.95
N GLY A 569 -18.49 33.32 45.33
CA GLY A 569 -17.34 34.19 45.07
C GLY A 569 -17.12 34.50 43.59
N GLY A 570 -17.81 33.80 42.68
CA GLY A 570 -17.77 34.05 41.24
C GLY A 570 -16.59 33.40 40.52
N THR A 571 -15.52 33.06 41.23
CA THR A 571 -14.33 32.37 40.74
C THR A 571 -14.13 31.02 41.44
N GLY A 572 -13.50 30.07 40.74
CA GLY A 572 -13.20 28.74 41.26
C GLY A 572 -14.32 27.71 41.05
N SER A 573 -13.96 26.44 41.24
CA SER A 573 -14.75 25.30 40.79
C SER A 573 -16.13 25.20 41.46
N PRO A 574 -17.22 24.97 40.70
CA PRO A 574 -18.55 24.77 41.26
C PRO A 574 -18.65 23.48 42.08
N THR A 575 -19.70 23.37 42.90
CA THR A 575 -19.98 22.13 43.65
C THR A 575 -20.69 21.14 42.74
N TYR A 576 -20.02 20.05 42.39
CA TYR A 576 -20.61 18.95 41.63
C TYR A 576 -21.51 18.06 42.50
N LYS A 577 -22.57 17.51 41.89
CA LYS A 577 -23.43 16.48 42.44
C LYS A 577 -23.17 15.17 41.71
N THR A 578 -22.98 14.09 42.46
CA THR A 578 -23.12 12.74 41.92
C THR A 578 -24.61 12.44 41.77
N VAL A 579 -25.02 12.04 40.57
CA VAL A 579 -26.43 11.80 40.20
C VAL A 579 -26.52 10.40 39.60
N LEU A 580 -27.53 9.63 39.96
CA LEU A 580 -27.83 8.36 39.29
C LEU A 580 -28.43 8.63 37.91
N TRP A 581 -28.10 7.81 36.92
CA TRP A 581 -28.60 7.92 35.54
C TRP A 581 -30.12 7.98 35.48
N ASN A 582 -30.79 7.08 36.19
CA ASN A 582 -32.25 7.05 36.37
C ASN A 582 -32.75 7.90 37.55
N GLY A 583 -31.90 8.79 38.09
CA GLY A 583 -32.24 9.75 39.14
C GLY A 583 -32.92 11.00 38.61
N SER A 584 -33.23 11.93 39.51
CA SER A 584 -33.81 13.23 39.16
C SER A 584 -33.01 14.37 39.80
N VAL A 585 -32.78 15.42 39.01
CA VAL A 585 -32.20 16.69 39.47
C VAL A 585 -33.31 17.73 39.42
N GLY A 586 -33.75 18.22 40.58
CA GLY A 586 -34.68 19.35 40.65
C GLY A 586 -33.97 20.69 40.38
N CYS A 587 -34.74 21.77 40.23
CA CYS A 587 -34.19 23.12 39.96
C CYS A 587 -33.05 23.54 40.91
N GLY A 588 -33.12 23.15 42.19
CA GLY A 588 -32.08 23.39 43.20
C GLY A 588 -30.78 22.59 43.05
N GLY A 589 -30.66 21.75 42.01
CA GLY A 589 -29.46 20.94 41.73
C GLY A 589 -28.39 21.70 40.96
N CYS A 590 -28.79 22.58 40.04
CA CYS A 590 -27.88 23.34 39.17
C CYS A 590 -27.44 24.69 39.78
N HIS A 591 -28.23 25.25 40.68
CA HIS A 591 -27.85 26.32 41.59
C HIS A 591 -28.82 26.34 42.77
N LEU A 592 -28.50 27.08 43.84
CA LEU A 592 -29.45 27.25 44.95
C LEU A 592 -30.69 28.00 44.45
N THR A 593 -31.89 27.65 44.91
CA THR A 593 -33.13 28.37 44.63
C THR A 593 -33.51 29.27 45.80
N TYR A 594 -34.29 30.33 45.56
CA TYR A 594 -34.88 31.15 46.64
C TYR A 594 -35.69 30.26 47.60
N PRO A 595 -35.59 30.44 48.94
CA PRO A 595 -34.83 31.46 49.67
C PRO A 595 -33.36 31.12 49.98
N GLY A 596 -32.83 29.98 49.53
CA GLY A 596 -31.46 29.55 49.81
C GLY A 596 -30.34 30.23 49.00
N LEU A 597 -30.65 31.23 48.17
CA LEU A 597 -29.69 31.90 47.28
C LEU A 597 -28.74 32.82 48.06
N SER A 598 -27.45 32.46 48.11
CA SER A 598 -26.40 33.18 48.84
C SER A 598 -25.18 33.57 48.00
N THR A 599 -25.18 33.30 46.68
CA THR A 599 -24.06 33.64 45.80
C THR A 599 -23.98 35.15 45.54
N GLY A 600 -22.82 35.75 45.80
CA GLY A 600 -22.55 37.16 45.53
C GLY A 600 -23.43 38.11 46.33
N SER A 601 -24.37 38.80 45.68
CA SER A 601 -25.31 39.71 46.34
C SER A 601 -26.78 39.26 46.25
N HIS A 602 -27.04 37.99 45.93
CA HIS A 602 -28.40 37.47 45.81
C HIS A 602 -29.25 37.74 47.04
N THR A 603 -28.82 37.31 48.25
CA THR A 603 -29.60 37.45 49.49
C THR A 603 -30.13 38.87 49.69
N LYS A 604 -29.27 39.89 49.52
CA LYS A 604 -29.67 41.32 49.61
C LYS A 604 -30.83 41.67 48.67
N HIS A 605 -30.80 41.17 47.43
CA HIS A 605 -31.81 41.47 46.42
C HIS A 605 -33.05 40.60 46.58
N THR A 606 -32.89 39.31 46.89
CA THR A 606 -34.02 38.39 47.05
C THR A 606 -34.84 38.67 48.30
N ASP A 607 -34.24 39.22 49.35
CA ASP A 607 -34.94 39.63 50.57
C ASP A 607 -35.79 40.90 50.32
N ILE A 608 -35.29 41.84 49.50
CA ILE A 608 -36.01 43.07 49.13
C ILE A 608 -37.11 42.78 48.09
N PHE A 609 -36.83 41.94 47.10
CA PHE A 609 -37.72 41.71 45.94
C PHE A 609 -38.47 40.36 45.98
N GLY A 610 -38.51 39.69 47.13
CA GLY A 610 -39.30 38.46 47.34
C GLY A 610 -38.95 37.31 46.38
N GLY A 611 -37.70 37.23 45.93
CA GLY A 611 -37.24 36.22 44.97
C GLY A 611 -37.66 36.44 43.51
N ASN A 612 -38.07 37.64 43.09
CA ASN A 612 -38.37 37.92 41.68
C ASN A 612 -37.09 37.99 40.82
N CYS A 613 -36.63 36.83 40.34
CA CYS A 613 -35.41 36.71 39.53
C CYS A 613 -35.48 37.46 38.19
N GLN A 614 -36.67 37.66 37.60
CA GLN A 614 -36.82 38.27 36.28
C GLN A 614 -36.35 39.74 36.23
N LEU A 615 -36.21 40.40 37.38
CA LEU A 615 -35.67 41.76 37.49
C LEU A 615 -34.22 41.88 37.01
N CYS A 616 -33.42 40.83 37.23
CA CYS A 616 -31.98 40.76 36.87
C CYS A 616 -31.66 39.65 35.86
N HIS A 617 -32.59 38.72 35.66
CA HIS A 617 -32.51 37.61 34.71
C HIS A 617 -33.69 37.70 33.73
N TYR A 618 -33.92 38.88 33.17
CA TYR A 618 -35.03 39.14 32.26
C TYR A 618 -34.97 38.21 31.04
N MET A 619 -36.06 37.47 30.81
CA MET A 619 -36.17 36.41 29.79
C MET A 619 -35.16 35.24 29.93
N ALA A 620 -34.46 35.12 31.05
CA ALA A 620 -33.52 34.04 31.31
C ALA A 620 -34.03 33.07 32.40
N GLY A 621 -33.89 31.77 32.16
CA GLY A 621 -34.09 30.72 33.18
C GLY A 621 -35.54 30.33 33.50
N ILE A 622 -36.55 30.87 32.82
CA ILE A 622 -37.93 30.37 32.89
C ILE A 622 -38.40 30.03 31.48
N GLY A 623 -38.37 28.73 31.15
CA GLY A 623 -38.84 28.22 29.84
C GLY A 623 -38.02 28.68 28.62
N THR A 624 -36.84 29.28 28.82
CA THR A 624 -35.98 29.76 27.73
C THR A 624 -34.67 28.97 27.63
N GLN A 625 -34.14 28.91 26.40
CA GLN A 625 -33.11 27.97 25.95
C GLN A 625 -31.70 28.18 26.57
N ARG A 626 -31.54 29.17 27.45
CA ARG A 626 -30.22 29.66 27.86
C ARG A 626 -29.66 29.05 29.15
N HIS A 627 -30.44 28.28 29.90
CA HIS A 627 -30.05 27.85 31.25
C HIS A 627 -28.84 26.89 31.32
N VAL A 628 -28.39 26.33 30.19
CA VAL A 628 -27.25 25.39 30.09
C VAL A 628 -26.23 25.73 28.99
N ASN A 629 -26.35 26.89 28.33
CA ASN A 629 -25.53 27.26 27.16
C ASN A 629 -24.13 27.82 27.52
N LYS A 630 -23.68 27.63 28.77
CA LYS A 630 -22.47 28.22 29.37
C LYS A 630 -22.50 29.75 29.55
N ASN A 631 -23.67 30.39 29.50
CA ASN A 631 -23.82 31.82 29.78
C ASN A 631 -24.67 32.04 31.04
N ILE A 632 -24.21 32.88 31.97
CA ILE A 632 -25.01 33.34 33.10
C ILE A 632 -25.69 34.64 32.69
N ASP A 633 -26.86 34.56 32.05
CA ASP A 633 -27.57 35.76 31.57
C ASP A 633 -28.00 36.69 32.72
N VAL A 634 -27.30 37.82 32.89
CA VAL A 634 -27.70 38.91 33.79
C VAL A 634 -28.24 40.06 32.95
N ILE A 635 -29.51 39.96 32.57
CA ILE A 635 -30.23 40.96 31.77
C ILE A 635 -31.19 41.68 32.70
N ILE A 636 -30.93 42.95 32.97
CA ILE A 636 -31.76 43.78 33.84
C ILE A 636 -33.05 44.15 33.08
N ASP A 637 -34.20 44.04 33.76
CA ASP A 637 -35.49 44.44 33.18
C ASP A 637 -35.44 45.95 32.81
N PRO A 638 -35.75 46.34 31.54
CA PRO A 638 -35.69 47.73 31.09
C PRO A 638 -36.50 48.73 31.93
N LEU A 639 -37.51 48.28 32.70
CA LEU A 639 -38.26 49.10 33.66
C LEU A 639 -37.35 49.71 34.74
N TYR A 640 -36.25 49.04 35.09
CA TYR A 640 -35.31 49.45 36.13
C TYR A 640 -34.05 50.14 35.57
N GLY A 641 -34.03 50.40 34.27
CA GLY A 641 -33.06 51.24 33.58
C GLY A 641 -32.97 50.87 32.10
N SER A 642 -33.39 51.77 31.21
CA SER A 642 -33.37 51.51 29.76
C SER A 642 -31.97 51.43 29.15
N LEU A 643 -30.95 51.86 29.91
CA LEU A 643 -29.52 51.74 29.60
C LEU A 643 -28.79 50.86 30.63
N ALA A 644 -29.53 50.12 31.47
CA ALA A 644 -28.94 49.28 32.50
C ALA A 644 -28.13 48.13 31.89
N THR A 645 -26.89 47.97 32.34
CA THR A 645 -25.97 46.94 31.85
C THR A 645 -25.36 46.16 33.00
N TYR A 646 -24.94 44.94 32.68
CA TYR A 646 -24.02 44.16 33.51
C TYR A 646 -22.72 43.97 32.72
N SER A 647 -21.58 44.31 33.29
CA SER A 647 -20.30 44.46 32.57
C SER A 647 -19.75 43.18 31.95
N GLN A 648 -20.34 42.03 32.25
CA GLN A 648 -19.99 40.73 31.66
C GLN A 648 -21.01 40.24 30.61
N MET A 649 -22.05 41.01 30.29
CA MET A 649 -22.93 40.67 29.16
C MET A 649 -22.38 41.23 27.83
N PRO A 650 -22.57 40.54 26.68
CA PRO A 650 -23.42 39.36 26.50
C PRO A 650 -22.81 38.03 26.97
N ASP A 651 -21.48 37.93 27.01
CA ASP A 651 -20.73 36.69 27.26
C ASP A 651 -20.20 36.64 28.71
N ASN A 652 -21.01 36.10 29.61
CA ASN A 652 -20.77 35.91 31.03
C ASN A 652 -20.55 34.41 31.36
N PRO A 653 -19.38 33.84 31.02
CA PRO A 653 -19.09 32.45 31.29
C PRO A 653 -18.90 32.19 32.80
N PRO A 654 -19.17 30.96 33.27
CA PRO A 654 -18.84 30.55 34.62
C PRO A 654 -17.38 30.79 34.99
N GLU A 655 -17.13 30.96 36.28
CA GLU A 655 -15.80 31.21 36.87
C GLU A 655 -15.13 32.55 36.48
N ASN A 656 -15.79 33.40 35.68
CA ASN A 656 -15.33 34.74 35.27
C ASN A 656 -15.46 35.83 36.38
N GLY A 657 -15.67 35.43 37.63
CA GLY A 657 -15.90 36.35 38.74
C GLY A 657 -17.31 36.96 38.72
N TYR A 658 -17.40 38.19 39.25
CA TYR A 658 -18.62 38.99 39.28
C TYR A 658 -18.41 40.31 38.53
N GLY A 659 -19.43 40.73 37.79
CA GLY A 659 -19.45 41.95 36.99
C GLY A 659 -19.92 43.17 37.75
N GLN A 660 -19.87 44.32 37.06
CA GLN A 660 -20.39 45.60 37.55
C GLN A 660 -21.77 45.86 36.96
N CYS A 661 -22.67 46.42 37.76
CA CYS A 661 -23.94 46.94 37.27
C CYS A 661 -23.77 48.43 36.93
N GLU A 662 -24.25 48.90 35.79
CA GLU A 662 -24.21 50.33 35.41
C GLU A 662 -25.60 50.84 35.02
N ASN A 663 -25.85 52.15 35.17
CA ASN A 663 -27.10 52.84 34.80
C ASN A 663 -28.39 52.21 35.39
N VAL A 664 -28.30 51.62 36.58
CA VAL A 664 -29.44 50.99 37.28
C VAL A 664 -30.15 52.00 38.17
N ASN A 665 -31.46 52.18 37.97
CA ASN A 665 -32.27 53.14 38.73
C ASN A 665 -32.20 52.87 40.24
N CYS A 666 -32.18 51.60 40.64
CA CYS A 666 -32.07 51.15 42.04
C CYS A 666 -30.70 51.44 42.69
N HIS A 667 -29.72 51.93 41.94
CA HIS A 667 -28.39 52.31 42.42
C HIS A 667 -28.03 53.76 42.04
N GLY A 668 -29.05 54.58 41.76
CA GLY A 668 -28.91 56.03 41.65
C GLY A 668 -28.27 56.49 40.33
N ASN A 669 -28.27 55.62 39.32
CA ASN A 669 -27.79 55.81 37.95
C ASN A 669 -26.32 56.21 37.74
N ASN A 670 -25.63 56.72 38.77
CA ASN A 670 -24.24 57.19 38.71
C ASN A 670 -23.27 56.33 39.55
N THR A 671 -23.70 55.18 40.08
CA THR A 671 -22.81 54.23 40.77
C THR A 671 -22.66 52.96 39.96
N THR A 672 -21.46 52.37 40.00
CA THR A 672 -21.10 51.14 39.27
C THR A 672 -20.73 50.01 40.23
N PRO A 673 -21.67 49.52 41.08
CA PRO A 673 -21.36 48.52 42.08
C PRO A 673 -20.96 47.18 41.44
N VAL A 674 -19.85 46.60 41.91
CA VAL A 674 -19.46 45.21 41.58
C VAL A 674 -20.37 44.26 42.36
N TRP A 675 -21.00 43.30 41.69
CA TRP A 675 -21.82 42.28 42.33
C TRP A 675 -20.99 41.46 43.33
N GLY A 676 -21.55 41.16 44.51
CA GLY A 676 -20.82 40.53 45.61
C GLY A 676 -20.09 41.49 46.56
N THR A 677 -20.08 42.80 46.30
CA THR A 677 -19.43 43.77 47.20
C THR A 677 -20.14 43.88 48.55
N ALA A 678 -19.36 43.89 49.63
CA ALA A 678 -19.86 44.11 50.99
C ALA A 678 -20.22 45.58 51.22
N GLY A 679 -21.30 45.81 51.97
CA GLY A 679 -21.80 47.15 52.31
C GLY A 679 -23.31 47.32 52.06
N PRO A 680 -23.99 48.19 52.81
CA PRO A 680 -25.37 48.61 52.53
C PRO A 680 -25.40 49.61 51.36
N LEU A 681 -26.52 49.66 50.64
CA LEU A 681 -26.80 50.78 49.74
C LEU A 681 -27.24 51.98 50.60
N PRO A 682 -26.55 53.13 50.59
CA PRO A 682 -26.98 54.31 51.35
C PRO A 682 -28.27 54.89 50.74
N CYS A 683 -29.08 55.59 51.54
CA CYS A 683 -30.36 56.16 51.07
C CYS A 683 -30.17 57.11 49.86
N SER A 684 -29.05 57.83 49.79
CA SER A 684 -28.66 58.68 48.67
C SER A 684 -28.33 57.91 47.38
N GLY A 685 -28.09 56.60 47.49
CA GLY A 685 -27.94 55.68 46.37
C GLY A 685 -29.25 55.32 45.66
N CYS A 686 -30.41 55.65 46.23
CA CYS A 686 -31.71 55.62 45.52
C CYS A 686 -32.31 57.01 45.35
N HIS A 687 -32.11 57.88 46.34
CA HIS A 687 -32.60 59.25 46.33
C HIS A 687 -31.45 60.18 45.98
N THR A 688 -31.31 60.49 44.69
CA THR A 688 -30.36 61.51 44.24
C THR A 688 -30.59 62.79 45.03
N ASN A 689 -29.55 63.25 45.73
CA ASN A 689 -29.56 64.45 46.55
C ASN A 689 -29.54 65.74 45.69
N ASP A 690 -30.25 65.71 44.57
CA ASP A 690 -30.40 66.79 43.59
C ASP A 690 -31.62 67.67 43.93
N MET A 691 -31.64 68.10 45.20
CA MET A 691 -32.30 69.34 45.58
C MET A 691 -31.24 70.26 46.17
N GLY A 692 -30.69 71.11 45.32
CA GLY A 692 -29.95 72.31 45.72
C GLY A 692 -30.85 73.33 46.41
N MET A 693 -31.47 72.94 47.52
CA MET A 693 -32.21 73.82 48.42
C MET A 693 -31.33 74.18 49.60
N THR A 694 -30.79 75.39 49.55
CA THR A 694 -30.15 76.04 50.68
C THR A 694 -31.08 76.09 51.89
N ASP A 695 -30.51 75.97 53.08
CA ASP A 695 -31.16 76.01 54.38
C ASP A 695 -32.07 77.24 54.60
N THR A 696 -33.35 77.15 54.21
CA THR A 696 -34.51 77.85 54.83
C THR A 696 -35.88 77.54 54.15
N VAL A 697 -36.43 76.33 54.26
CA VAL A 697 -37.89 76.11 54.47
C VAL A 697 -38.13 74.77 55.18
N ARG A 698 -38.30 74.81 56.51
CA ARG A 698 -39.17 73.81 57.18
C ARG A 698 -40.61 74.29 57.04
N ARG A 699 -41.51 73.39 56.61
CA ARG A 699 -42.99 73.50 56.43
C ARG A 699 -43.46 73.99 55.04
N GLY A 700 -44.12 73.08 54.33
CA GLY A 700 -45.37 73.39 53.62
C GLY A 700 -45.50 72.98 52.15
N ILE A 701 -46.07 71.80 51.88
CA ILE A 701 -46.88 71.57 50.66
C ILE A 701 -48.17 70.82 51.02
N TYR A 702 -49.30 71.42 50.66
CA TYR A 702 -50.70 70.98 50.78
C TYR A 702 -51.56 71.83 49.83
N LYS A 703 -52.72 71.40 49.28
CA LYS A 703 -53.35 70.07 49.19
C LYS A 703 -54.44 70.13 48.11
N SER A 704 -54.39 69.30 47.05
CA SER A 704 -55.59 69.07 46.23
C SER A 704 -55.59 67.73 45.50
N GLY A 705 -56.61 66.91 45.77
CA GLY A 705 -56.81 65.57 45.19
C GLY A 705 -56.95 64.51 46.28
N ASN A 706 -58.14 63.95 46.45
CA ASN A 706 -58.35 62.77 47.29
C ASN A 706 -58.08 61.52 46.45
N ASP A 707 -56.87 60.97 46.51
CA ASP A 707 -56.62 59.58 46.06
C ASP A 707 -55.43 58.97 46.84
N PHE A 708 -55.68 58.66 48.12
CA PHE A 708 -54.76 57.85 48.92
C PHE A 708 -55.04 56.35 48.71
N THR A 709 -54.63 55.83 47.56
CA THR A 709 -54.65 54.39 47.25
C THR A 709 -53.41 53.68 47.82
N LYS A 710 -53.41 53.44 49.13
CA LYS A 710 -52.66 52.40 49.88
C LYS A 710 -51.13 52.21 49.69
N THR A 711 -50.38 52.97 48.88
CA THR A 711 -48.91 52.82 48.72
C THR A 711 -48.18 54.17 48.72
N SER A 712 -48.30 54.96 49.79
CA SER A 712 -47.56 56.21 49.97
C SER A 712 -46.77 56.17 51.29
N HIS A 713 -45.47 55.90 51.20
CA HIS A 713 -44.60 55.71 52.37
C HIS A 713 -43.97 57.04 52.78
N HIS A 714 -44.20 57.48 54.02
CA HIS A 714 -43.51 58.62 54.62
C HIS A 714 -42.30 58.13 55.42
N ILE A 715 -41.09 58.51 54.99
CA ILE A 715 -39.86 58.26 55.75
C ILE A 715 -39.58 59.48 56.66
N SER A 716 -39.46 59.23 57.96
CA SER A 716 -39.00 60.21 58.96
C SER A 716 -37.58 59.87 59.39
N VAL A 717 -36.57 60.44 58.73
CA VAL A 717 -35.15 60.22 59.06
C VAL A 717 -34.64 61.20 60.12
N THR A 718 -33.98 60.68 61.16
CA THR A 718 -33.01 61.41 61.97
C THR A 718 -31.60 61.18 61.42
N PRO A 719 -30.73 62.21 61.37
CA PRO A 719 -29.47 62.13 60.62
C PRO A 719 -28.32 61.51 61.42
N SER A 720 -28.04 60.22 61.20
CA SER A 720 -26.66 59.71 61.03
C SER A 720 -26.58 58.23 60.64
N ASP A 721 -27.40 57.34 61.24
CA ASP A 721 -27.12 55.88 61.25
C ASP A 721 -28.31 54.96 60.88
N ALA A 722 -29.22 55.40 60.00
CA ALA A 722 -30.37 54.57 59.59
C ALA A 722 -30.05 53.66 58.40
N SER A 723 -30.12 52.33 58.60
CA SER A 723 -30.30 51.37 57.52
C SER A 723 -31.69 51.50 56.92
N CYS A 724 -31.81 51.41 55.58
CA CYS A 724 -33.11 51.26 54.92
C CYS A 724 -33.71 49.87 55.21
N GLU A 725 -34.48 49.75 56.29
CA GLU A 725 -35.44 48.67 56.43
C GLU A 725 -36.70 49.00 55.63
N VAL A 726 -37.04 48.14 54.67
CA VAL A 726 -38.32 48.17 53.96
C VAL A 726 -39.29 47.28 54.74
N CYS A 727 -40.39 47.88 55.22
CA CYS A 727 -41.52 47.17 55.82
C CYS A 727 -42.64 46.99 54.79
#